data_AF-A0A665URR7-F1
#
_entry.id   AF-A0A665URR7-F1
#
_cell.length_a   1.000
_cell.length_b   1.000
_cell.length_c   1.000
_cell.angle_alpha   90.00
_cell.angle_beta   90.00
_cell.angle_gamma   90.00
#
_symmetry.space_group_name_H-M   'P 1'
#
loop_
_entity.id
_entity.type
_entity.pdbx_description
1 polymer ?
#
loop_
_entity_poly.entity_id
_entity_poly.type
_entity_poly.pdbx_seq_one_letter_code
_entity_poly.pdbx_strand_id
1 'polypeptide(L)'
;CGVPCLVAIAILPQARESVENPHNLTLLHFVPTGHLIMVDSAIMQDQERAVLVSPVLDQQDWSCVRLVYQITGRGCLHLHLRPHSDNFDYQIWTADNASDSWLIASVDLANSTIPYQILLEGRPELGLGNSVAIFEIHIVPGYCIECNFEEHHLCGYSNTWNPNVNWYVGGVVGEQEHNQRGHYMYVDSVYAKHFQEVAKLTSPMTTVPMAGCLTFYYQRDQEKGNIFSVFTKDQLGHYEEIWRPEVYSTASWILVSVDIKALHPLEVVFEVAFNSAHGGYVGIDDISFSPEFCHTDTEPTFDPSIANCDFERDLCLYHEERAETKSWIRASVKANAYRSGDHTTGTGCFLLANTHYTSRLGYVGRLHGPFLPGNLKYCLRFYYLLHGFRKVDNALSLYIYDEHNVAQEKVWSLADMSRDMWTQVEITYRKPMVSKVVFVSICKNFWECGLVAIDDITAFAPLYNSEPSRLSPTQIGVCGYIQDKTGDKADWLRVRGHTPTFYTGPRGDHTSGVGYFMYIEASLMRPGHKARLLTSDLWGSSSTQCLIFYYHMYGSGTGILSVFLHHSSREQDMLLWRRQGEQSISWMRAMVEYHCDAQHQIIFEAIRGPSLLSDIAIDDIRFKRGLCEDPGDGTSYSGFSEYFNEIEN
;
A
#
# COMPACT_ATOMS: atom_id res chain seq x y z
N CYS A 1 -31.54 37.93 -28.28
CA CYS A 1 -30.94 36.61 -28.57
C CYS A 1 -29.52 36.61 -28.04
N GLY A 2 -29.34 36.06 -26.85
CA GLY A 2 -28.06 35.99 -26.16
C GLY A 2 -27.35 34.67 -26.41
N VAL A 3 -26.03 34.75 -26.46
CA VAL A 3 -25.08 33.66 -26.20
C VAL A 3 -24.08 34.26 -25.21
N PRO A 4 -23.89 33.72 -24.00
CA PRO A 4 -22.90 34.25 -23.06
C PRO A 4 -21.54 33.56 -23.25
N CYS A 5 -20.54 34.42 -23.50
CA CYS A 5 -19.18 34.50 -22.97
C CYS A 5 -18.35 33.24 -22.66
N LEU A 6 -17.27 33.09 -23.44
CA LEU A 6 -15.99 32.56 -22.98
C LEU A 6 -15.48 33.41 -21.80
N VAL A 7 -15.11 32.75 -20.68
CA VAL A 7 -14.36 33.39 -19.59
C VAL A 7 -12.87 33.41 -19.96
N ALA A 8 -12.27 34.58 -19.81
CA ALA A 8 -10.90 34.88 -20.20
C ALA A 8 -9.87 34.08 -19.39
N ILE A 9 -9.27 33.08 -20.03
CA ILE A 9 -7.88 32.70 -19.72
C ILE A 9 -7.03 33.83 -20.29
N ALA A 10 -6.16 34.46 -19.50
CA ALA A 10 -5.17 35.38 -20.03
C ALA A 10 -4.13 34.60 -20.85
N ILE A 11 -4.49 34.22 -22.07
CA ILE A 11 -3.58 33.71 -23.10
C ILE A 11 -3.19 34.92 -23.94
N LEU A 12 -1.97 35.42 -23.77
CA LEU A 12 -1.38 36.32 -24.76
C LEU A 12 -1.15 35.52 -26.06
N PRO A 13 -1.52 36.08 -27.24
CA PRO A 13 -1.77 35.28 -28.43
C PRO A 13 -0.48 34.95 -29.19
N GLN A 14 -0.12 33.67 -29.24
CA GLN A 14 0.31 32.90 -30.44
C GLN A 14 0.99 31.60 -29.99
N ALA A 15 0.23 30.51 -29.90
CA ALA A 15 0.78 29.16 -30.01
C ALA A 15 0.45 28.65 -31.41
N ARG A 16 1.45 28.65 -32.31
CA ARG A 16 1.38 28.02 -33.62
C ARG A 16 2.42 26.91 -33.68
N GLU A 17 2.02 25.81 -34.30
CA GLU A 17 2.72 24.53 -34.42
C GLU A 17 4.17 24.61 -34.89
N SER A 18 4.97 23.63 -34.45
CA SER A 18 5.85 22.88 -35.35
C SER A 18 6.12 21.48 -34.78
N VAL A 19 5.51 20.47 -35.39
CA VAL A 19 5.93 19.06 -35.31
C VAL A 19 6.39 18.67 -36.70
N GLU A 20 7.67 18.34 -36.86
CA GLU A 20 8.17 17.56 -38.01
C GLU A 20 9.28 16.60 -37.53
N ASN A 21 8.87 15.43 -37.01
CA ASN A 21 9.30 14.07 -37.41
C ASN A 21 9.05 13.03 -36.29
N PRO A 22 8.57 11.81 -36.61
CA PRO A 22 8.10 10.82 -35.64
C PRO A 22 9.15 9.76 -35.28
N HIS A 23 10.38 10.16 -34.96
CA HIS A 23 11.42 9.24 -34.43
C HIS A 23 12.43 10.00 -33.56
N ASN A 24 12.02 10.39 -32.35
CA ASN A 24 12.86 10.59 -31.16
C ASN A 24 11.99 11.21 -30.05
N LEU A 25 11.67 10.42 -29.02
CA LEU A 25 11.09 10.91 -27.76
C LEU A 25 12.14 11.79 -27.07
N THR A 26 12.05 13.11 -27.27
CA THR A 26 12.98 14.07 -26.65
C THR A 26 12.17 15.24 -26.10
N LEU A 27 12.24 15.41 -24.76
CA LEU A 27 11.74 16.52 -23.93
C LEU A 27 10.49 17.27 -24.43
N LEU A 28 9.33 17.00 -23.80
CA LEU A 28 8.17 17.91 -23.87
C LEU A 28 8.35 19.04 -22.84
N HIS A 29 8.96 20.14 -23.29
CA HIS A 29 9.01 21.38 -22.54
C HIS A 29 7.69 22.16 -22.67
N PHE A 30 6.88 22.20 -21.61
CA PHE A 30 5.86 23.23 -21.46
C PHE A 30 6.50 24.44 -20.80
N VAL A 31 7.22 25.26 -21.57
CA VAL A 31 7.75 26.53 -21.09
C VAL A 31 6.81 27.63 -21.54
N PRO A 32 6.03 28.26 -20.66
CA PRO A 32 5.54 29.59 -20.94
C PRO A 32 6.77 30.50 -20.84
N THR A 33 7.29 31.00 -21.95
CA THR A 33 8.47 31.88 -21.95
C THR A 33 8.19 33.12 -21.08
N GLY A 34 8.59 33.09 -19.81
CA GLY A 34 8.34 34.15 -18.81
C GLY A 34 6.90 34.30 -18.32
N HIS A 35 6.02 33.29 -18.48
CA HIS A 35 4.62 33.36 -18.00
C HIS A 35 4.35 32.26 -16.97
N LEU A 36 3.41 32.50 -16.05
CA LEU A 36 2.95 31.51 -15.07
C LEU A 36 1.45 31.24 -15.28
N ILE A 37 1.00 30.03 -15.02
CA ILE A 37 -0.42 29.66 -15.03
C ILE A 37 -0.93 29.80 -13.61
N MET A 38 -1.88 30.70 -13.36
CA MET A 38 -2.44 30.92 -12.03
C MET A 38 -3.97 30.88 -12.07
N VAL A 39 -4.55 30.27 -11.05
CA VAL A 39 -5.96 30.40 -10.70
C VAL A 39 -6.08 31.17 -9.39
N ASP A 40 -6.84 32.26 -9.43
CA ASP A 40 -7.12 33.13 -8.28
C ASP A 40 -8.61 33.08 -7.94
N SER A 41 -8.92 32.91 -6.65
CA SER A 41 -10.30 32.79 -6.16
C SER A 41 -11.17 34.01 -6.50
N ALA A 42 -10.60 35.21 -6.65
CA ALA A 42 -11.33 36.43 -6.99
C ALA A 42 -11.80 36.46 -8.45
N ILE A 43 -11.17 35.67 -9.33
CA ILE A 43 -11.50 35.56 -10.75
C ILE A 43 -12.53 34.42 -10.98
N MET A 44 -12.61 33.47 -10.04
CA MET A 44 -13.54 32.34 -10.11
C MET A 44 -14.95 32.76 -9.65
N GLN A 45 -15.69 33.47 -10.50
CA GLN A 45 -17.03 34.02 -10.20
C GLN A 45 -18.16 32.98 -9.98
N ASP A 46 -17.86 31.67 -10.04
CA ASP A 46 -18.80 30.54 -9.73
C ASP A 46 -18.16 29.14 -9.88
N GLN A 47 -16.90 29.03 -10.31
CA GLN A 47 -16.19 27.76 -10.45
C GLN A 47 -15.38 27.43 -9.20
N GLU A 48 -15.54 26.22 -8.65
CA GLU A 48 -14.79 25.78 -7.46
C GLU A 48 -13.38 25.23 -7.79
N ARG A 49 -13.07 25.05 -9.08
CA ARG A 49 -11.83 24.39 -9.54
C ARG A 49 -11.41 24.83 -10.95
N ALA A 50 -10.10 24.89 -11.19
CA ALA A 50 -9.50 25.02 -12.51
C ALA A 50 -8.72 23.75 -12.87
N VAL A 51 -8.85 23.28 -14.11
CA VAL A 51 -8.19 22.05 -14.58
C VAL A 51 -7.38 22.34 -15.84
N LEU A 52 -6.08 22.04 -15.78
CA LEU A 52 -5.17 22.03 -16.92
C LEU A 52 -4.98 20.59 -17.39
N VAL A 53 -5.19 20.35 -18.68
CA VAL A 53 -5.19 19.00 -19.27
C VAL A 53 -4.04 18.88 -20.27
N SER A 54 -3.23 17.83 -20.17
CA SER A 54 -2.16 17.55 -21.13
C SER A 54 -2.70 17.01 -22.46
N PRO A 55 -1.91 17.07 -23.54
CA PRO A 55 -2.10 16.20 -24.70
C PRO A 55 -2.13 14.73 -24.29
N VAL A 56 -2.60 13.87 -25.18
CA VAL A 56 -2.50 12.41 -25.00
C VAL A 56 -1.02 12.02 -25.03
N LEU A 57 -0.60 11.31 -23.99
CA LEU A 57 0.75 10.80 -23.81
C LEU A 57 0.73 9.29 -24.05
N ASP A 58 1.56 8.83 -24.98
CA ASP A 58 1.82 7.42 -25.25
C ASP A 58 3.19 7.06 -24.66
N GLN A 59 3.20 6.57 -23.41
CA GLN A 59 4.43 6.38 -22.65
C GLN A 59 4.72 4.90 -22.38
N GLN A 60 5.65 4.32 -23.14
CA GLN A 60 6.01 2.90 -23.02
C GLN A 60 6.96 2.61 -21.85
N ASP A 61 7.69 3.61 -21.37
CA ASP A 61 8.70 3.51 -20.32
C ASP A 61 8.31 4.34 -19.08
N TRP A 62 9.11 4.28 -18.02
CA TRP A 62 8.92 5.13 -16.84
C TRP A 62 9.30 6.59 -17.14
N SER A 63 8.59 7.53 -16.49
CA SER A 63 8.94 8.96 -16.54
C SER A 63 8.68 9.62 -15.19
N CYS A 64 9.34 10.74 -14.96
CA CYS A 64 9.11 11.64 -13.84
C CYS A 64 8.43 12.93 -14.30
N VAL A 65 7.32 13.31 -13.65
CA VAL A 65 6.75 14.65 -13.77
C VAL A 65 7.38 15.54 -12.72
N ARG A 66 8.09 16.58 -13.14
CA ARG A 66 8.60 17.64 -12.27
C ARG A 66 7.75 18.89 -12.45
N LEU A 67 7.21 19.39 -11.35
CA LEU A 67 6.31 20.53 -11.32
C LEU A 67 6.88 21.60 -10.39
N VAL A 68 7.02 22.82 -10.89
CA VAL A 68 7.30 24.00 -10.07
C VAL A 68 6.00 24.75 -9.82
N TYR A 69 5.56 24.80 -8.56
CA TYR A 69 4.27 25.34 -8.18
C TYR A 69 4.33 26.24 -6.94
N GLN A 70 3.29 27.03 -6.73
CA GLN A 70 3.12 27.85 -5.54
C GLN A 70 1.64 27.85 -5.14
N ILE A 71 1.37 27.70 -3.84
CA ILE A 71 0.04 27.85 -3.25
C ILE A 71 0.11 29.05 -2.30
N THR A 72 -0.70 30.08 -2.56
CA THR A 72 -0.79 31.27 -1.71
C THR A 72 -2.13 31.26 -0.97
N GLY A 73 -2.10 31.49 0.34
CA GLY A 73 -3.30 31.48 1.17
C GLY A 73 -3.79 30.06 1.45
N ARG A 74 -5.06 29.77 1.15
CA ARG A 74 -5.65 28.43 1.31
C ARG A 74 -6.12 27.88 -0.04
N GLY A 75 -5.73 26.65 -0.34
CA GLY A 75 -6.09 25.96 -1.56
C GLY A 75 -5.33 24.64 -1.68
N CYS A 76 -5.61 23.88 -2.73
CA CYS A 76 -4.87 22.67 -3.05
C CYS A 76 -4.60 22.54 -4.55
N LEU A 77 -3.56 21.77 -4.86
CA LEU A 77 -3.19 21.39 -6.21
C LEU A 77 -3.15 19.87 -6.30
N HIS A 78 -3.95 19.29 -7.19
CA HIS A 78 -4.02 17.85 -7.41
C HIS A 78 -3.48 17.50 -8.79
N LEU A 79 -2.82 16.36 -8.89
CA LEU A 79 -2.39 15.76 -10.14
C LEU A 79 -3.14 14.44 -10.34
N HIS A 80 -3.87 14.35 -11.44
CA HIS A 80 -4.59 13.15 -11.85
C HIS A 80 -4.04 12.56 -13.14
N LEU A 81 -4.17 11.24 -13.27
CA LEU A 81 -3.89 10.48 -14.47
C LEU A 81 -5.21 9.91 -15.02
N ARG A 82 -5.49 10.17 -16.29
CA ARG A 82 -6.66 9.68 -17.01
C ARG A 82 -6.25 8.71 -18.11
N PRO A 83 -6.42 7.39 -17.93
CA PRO A 83 -6.21 6.42 -18.99
C PRO A 83 -7.24 6.60 -20.11
N HIS A 84 -6.83 6.49 -21.37
CA HIS A 84 -7.73 6.64 -22.51
C HIS A 84 -8.79 5.53 -22.59
N SER A 85 -8.56 4.38 -21.95
CA SER A 85 -9.51 3.27 -21.87
C SER A 85 -10.58 3.44 -20.78
N ASP A 86 -10.41 4.41 -19.88
CA ASP A 86 -11.21 4.56 -18.66
C ASP A 86 -11.87 5.94 -18.61
N ASN A 87 -12.96 6.06 -17.85
CA ASN A 87 -13.68 7.31 -17.62
C ASN A 87 -13.35 7.94 -16.24
N PHE A 88 -12.44 7.33 -15.48
CA PHE A 88 -12.00 7.83 -14.17
C PHE A 88 -10.68 8.61 -14.22
N ASP A 89 -10.63 9.65 -13.40
CA ASP A 89 -9.42 10.41 -13.08
C ASP A 89 -8.78 9.84 -11.81
N TYR A 90 -7.58 9.27 -11.93
CA TYR A 90 -6.86 8.68 -10.81
C TYR A 90 -5.92 9.71 -10.19
N GLN A 91 -6.17 10.12 -8.95
CA GLN A 91 -5.29 11.04 -8.25
C GLN A 91 -3.95 10.36 -7.91
N ILE A 92 -2.85 10.89 -8.44
CA ILE A 92 -1.49 10.35 -8.25
C ILE A 92 -0.64 11.23 -7.33
N TRP A 93 -0.98 12.51 -7.17
CA TRP A 93 -0.29 13.43 -6.26
C TRP A 93 -1.19 14.59 -5.81
N THR A 94 -0.90 15.16 -4.64
CA THR A 94 -1.60 16.34 -4.09
C THR A 94 -0.66 17.19 -3.23
N ALA A 95 -0.91 18.50 -3.21
CA ALA A 95 -0.33 19.44 -2.26
C ALA A 95 -1.38 20.45 -1.78
N ASP A 96 -1.32 20.78 -0.49
CA ASP A 96 -2.19 21.71 0.22
C ASP A 96 -1.41 22.75 1.05
N ASN A 97 -0.09 22.54 1.22
CA ASN A 97 0.76 23.44 1.97
C ASN A 97 1.04 24.73 1.20
N ALA A 98 0.65 25.86 1.78
CA ALA A 98 0.95 27.18 1.28
C ALA A 98 2.43 27.55 1.49
N SER A 99 3.00 28.31 0.55
CA SER A 99 4.39 28.74 0.58
C SER A 99 4.57 30.08 -0.12
N ASP A 100 5.36 30.96 0.50
CA ASP A 100 5.79 32.24 -0.11
C ASP A 100 6.89 32.04 -1.18
N SER A 101 7.45 30.83 -1.26
CA SER A 101 8.46 30.42 -2.25
C SER A 101 7.92 29.36 -3.20
N TRP A 102 8.52 29.27 -4.39
CA TRP A 102 8.25 28.19 -5.35
C TRP A 102 8.67 26.84 -4.76
N LEU A 103 7.77 25.86 -4.87
CA LEU A 103 7.96 24.48 -4.45
C LEU A 103 8.14 23.59 -5.66
N ILE A 104 8.84 22.47 -5.48
CA ILE A 104 9.06 21.46 -6.51
C ILE A 104 8.37 20.18 -6.07
N ALA A 105 7.55 19.62 -6.96
CA ALA A 105 7.03 18.27 -6.82
C ALA A 105 7.63 17.36 -7.90
N SER A 106 7.99 16.15 -7.52
CA SER A 106 8.41 15.09 -8.43
C SER A 106 7.46 13.91 -8.27
N VAL A 107 6.87 13.44 -9.37
CA VAL A 107 5.86 12.39 -9.37
C VAL A 107 6.23 11.31 -10.39
N ASP A 108 6.45 10.09 -9.93
CA ASP A 108 6.74 8.96 -10.83
C ASP A 108 5.48 8.56 -11.62
N LEU A 109 5.65 8.41 -12.93
CA LEU A 109 4.67 7.84 -13.85
C LEU A 109 5.11 6.42 -14.22
N ALA A 110 4.33 5.44 -13.79
CA ALA A 110 4.53 4.05 -14.16
C ALA A 110 4.39 3.84 -15.67
N ASN A 111 5.17 2.91 -16.21
CA ASN A 111 5.09 2.51 -17.60
C ASN A 111 3.67 1.98 -17.94
N SER A 112 3.10 2.43 -19.06
CA SER A 112 1.74 2.06 -19.46
C SER A 112 1.64 1.80 -20.95
N THR A 113 1.05 0.67 -21.34
CA THR A 113 0.74 0.40 -22.75
C THR A 113 -0.50 1.16 -23.24
N ILE A 114 -1.26 1.76 -22.32
CA ILE A 114 -2.49 2.50 -22.61
C ILE A 114 -2.15 4.00 -22.64
N PRO A 115 -2.55 4.75 -23.69
CA PRO A 115 -2.43 6.20 -23.73
C PRO A 115 -3.09 6.84 -22.53
N TYR A 116 -2.55 7.92 -22.00
CA TYR A 116 -3.19 8.66 -20.91
C TYR A 116 -3.01 10.17 -21.03
N GLN A 117 -3.79 10.92 -20.26
CA GLN A 117 -3.63 12.35 -20.08
C GLN A 117 -3.33 12.64 -18.61
N ILE A 118 -2.59 13.71 -18.37
CA ILE A 118 -2.31 14.25 -17.05
C ILE A 118 -3.19 15.47 -16.84
N LEU A 119 -3.84 15.55 -15.69
CA LEU A 119 -4.71 16.66 -15.32
C LEU A 119 -4.21 17.30 -14.03
N LEU A 120 -3.89 18.59 -14.11
CA LEU A 120 -3.53 19.43 -12.97
C LEU A 120 -4.76 20.22 -12.54
N GLU A 121 -5.29 19.91 -11.37
CA GLU A 121 -6.49 20.54 -10.81
C GLU A 121 -6.11 21.47 -9.64
N GLY A 122 -6.26 22.78 -9.85
CA GLY A 122 -6.08 23.79 -8.80
C GLY A 122 -7.42 24.17 -8.17
N ARG A 123 -7.51 24.12 -6.85
CA ARG A 123 -8.70 24.50 -6.06
C ARG A 123 -8.33 25.53 -4.99
N PRO A 124 -8.26 26.83 -5.34
CA PRO A 124 -8.12 27.87 -4.33
C PRO A 124 -9.42 27.99 -3.51
N GLU A 125 -9.32 28.14 -2.19
CA GLU A 125 -10.50 28.34 -1.34
C GLU A 125 -11.10 29.74 -1.60
N LEU A 126 -12.42 29.87 -1.49
CA LEU A 126 -13.10 31.16 -1.64
C LEU A 126 -12.62 32.15 -0.58
N GLY A 127 -11.98 33.24 -1.01
CA GLY A 127 -11.44 34.27 -0.12
C GLY A 127 -10.35 35.11 -0.78
N LEU A 128 -10.25 36.38 -0.41
CA LEU A 128 -9.26 37.30 -0.99
C LEU A 128 -7.82 36.83 -0.73
N GLY A 129 -7.02 36.75 -1.80
CA GLY A 129 -5.59 36.41 -1.73
C GLY A 129 -5.26 34.91 -1.80
N ASN A 130 -6.24 34.05 -2.08
CA ASN A 130 -6.01 32.63 -2.29
C ASN A 130 -5.77 32.35 -3.78
N SER A 131 -4.60 31.77 -4.10
CA SER A 131 -4.28 31.41 -5.48
C SER A 131 -3.40 30.15 -5.55
N VAL A 132 -3.49 29.46 -6.68
CA VAL A 132 -2.62 28.34 -7.04
C VAL A 132 -1.94 28.68 -8.36
N ALA A 133 -0.62 28.63 -8.37
CA ALA A 133 0.21 28.97 -9.51
C ALA A 133 1.14 27.82 -9.90
N ILE A 134 1.34 27.65 -11.20
CA ILE A 134 2.25 26.69 -11.81
C ILE A 134 3.18 27.47 -12.73
N PHE A 135 4.47 27.32 -12.52
CA PHE A 135 5.49 28.00 -13.32
C PHE A 135 6.03 27.09 -14.42
N GLU A 136 6.35 25.84 -14.08
CA GLU A 136 7.04 24.93 -14.98
C GLU A 136 6.56 23.49 -14.81
N ILE A 137 6.43 22.78 -15.92
CA ILE A 137 6.05 21.36 -15.98
C ILE A 137 7.05 20.67 -16.92
N HIS A 138 7.83 19.73 -16.39
CA HIS A 138 8.70 18.85 -17.15
C HIS A 138 8.26 17.41 -17.01
N ILE A 139 8.33 16.66 -18.10
CA ILE A 139 8.20 15.20 -18.10
C ILE A 139 9.50 14.64 -18.63
N VAL A 140 10.28 14.01 -17.75
CA VAL A 140 11.62 13.48 -18.04
C VAL A 140 11.55 11.96 -18.03
N PRO A 141 12.13 11.25 -19.00
CA PRO A 141 12.19 9.78 -18.96
C PRO A 141 13.02 9.31 -17.76
N GLY A 142 12.69 8.14 -17.21
CA GLY A 142 13.35 7.57 -16.03
C GLY A 142 12.59 7.81 -14.73
N TYR A 143 13.23 7.47 -13.61
CA TYR A 143 12.65 7.59 -12.28
C TYR A 143 12.93 8.95 -11.64
N CYS A 144 12.05 9.43 -10.76
CA CYS A 144 12.22 10.75 -10.13
C CYS A 144 13.45 10.86 -9.22
N ILE A 145 13.99 9.72 -8.75
CA ILE A 145 15.20 9.67 -7.93
C ILE A 145 16.49 9.78 -8.75
N GLU A 146 16.43 9.75 -10.07
CA GLU A 146 17.60 9.93 -10.92
C GLU A 146 18.03 11.40 -10.97
N CYS A 147 19.33 11.64 -10.85
CA CYS A 147 19.89 12.98 -10.93
C CYS A 147 21.37 13.01 -11.31
N ASN A 148 21.69 13.77 -12.35
CA ASN A 148 23.05 14.09 -12.77
C ASN A 148 23.50 15.49 -12.32
N PHE A 149 22.72 16.15 -11.45
CA PHE A 149 22.98 17.49 -10.89
C PHE A 149 23.22 18.65 -11.86
N GLU A 150 22.99 18.46 -13.17
CA GLU A 150 23.19 19.52 -14.17
C GLU A 150 22.07 20.56 -14.19
N GLU A 151 20.90 20.23 -13.62
CA GLU A 151 19.73 21.09 -13.61
C GLU A 151 19.76 22.04 -12.40
N HIS A 152 19.38 23.32 -12.59
CA HIS A 152 19.42 24.36 -11.54
C HIS A 152 18.66 24.04 -10.25
N HIS A 153 17.69 23.14 -10.32
CA HIS A 153 16.83 22.73 -9.22
C HIS A 153 17.20 21.38 -8.59
N LEU A 154 18.40 20.86 -8.89
CA LEU A 154 18.95 19.62 -8.30
C LEU A 154 18.02 18.40 -8.42
N CYS A 155 17.26 18.31 -9.52
CA CYS A 155 16.29 17.24 -9.77
C CYS A 155 15.23 17.05 -8.65
N GLY A 156 15.02 18.05 -7.79
CA GLY A 156 14.15 17.96 -6.61
C GLY A 156 14.83 17.43 -5.34
N TYR A 157 16.13 17.14 -5.36
CA TYR A 157 16.88 16.83 -4.16
C TYR A 157 16.92 18.02 -3.21
N SER A 158 16.76 17.73 -1.92
CA SER A 158 16.72 18.74 -0.86
C SER A 158 17.91 18.61 0.07
N ASN A 159 18.54 19.74 0.37
CA ASN A 159 19.64 19.82 1.31
C ASN A 159 19.10 20.23 2.68
N THR A 160 19.32 19.39 3.70
CA THR A 160 18.90 19.73 5.07
C THR A 160 19.87 20.76 5.64
N TRP A 161 19.38 21.98 5.87
CA TRP A 161 20.22 23.08 6.36
C TRP A 161 20.86 22.77 7.71
N ASN A 162 22.19 22.83 7.76
CA ASN A 162 22.99 22.81 8.97
C ASN A 162 23.99 23.97 8.95
N PRO A 163 24.14 24.76 10.03
CA PRO A 163 25.00 25.94 10.05
C PRO A 163 26.50 25.66 9.83
N ASN A 164 26.96 24.42 10.02
CA ASN A 164 28.38 24.05 10.01
C ASN A 164 28.76 23.18 8.82
N VAL A 165 27.87 22.33 8.31
CA VAL A 165 28.15 21.43 7.16
C VAL A 165 26.90 21.30 6.27
N ASN A 166 27.04 21.50 4.96
CA ASN A 166 25.95 21.33 4.00
C ASN A 166 26.48 20.71 2.72
N TRP A 167 25.59 20.13 1.91
CA TRP A 167 25.91 19.79 0.54
C TRP A 167 25.98 21.04 -0.34
N TYR A 168 26.95 21.09 -1.24
CA TYR A 168 27.19 22.19 -2.17
C TYR A 168 27.35 21.64 -3.58
N VAL A 169 26.98 22.46 -4.57
CA VAL A 169 27.23 22.16 -5.98
C VAL A 169 28.69 22.50 -6.30
N GLY A 170 29.46 21.48 -6.69
CA GLY A 170 30.82 21.60 -7.19
C GLY A 170 30.85 21.58 -8.73
N GLY A 171 31.91 22.12 -9.32
CA GLY A 171 32.11 22.10 -10.76
C GLY A 171 33.52 22.52 -11.15
N VAL A 172 34.09 21.91 -12.19
CA VAL A 172 35.46 22.18 -12.63
C VAL A 172 35.47 23.23 -13.75
N VAL A 173 36.12 24.38 -13.50
CA VAL A 173 36.55 25.30 -14.55
C VAL A 173 37.96 24.89 -15.01
N GLY A 174 38.05 24.02 -16.03
CA GLY A 174 39.30 23.80 -16.80
C GLY A 174 39.84 22.36 -16.84
N GLU A 175 39.94 21.85 -18.08
CA GLU A 175 40.73 20.74 -18.64
C GLU A 175 41.19 19.58 -17.72
N GLN A 176 40.46 18.45 -17.76
CA GLN A 176 41.06 17.11 -17.90
C GLN A 176 40.06 16.03 -18.39
N GLU A 177 40.32 15.59 -19.63
CA GLU A 177 40.13 14.26 -20.23
C GLU A 177 38.83 13.43 -20.17
N HIS A 178 37.68 13.92 -19.68
CA HIS A 178 36.41 13.39 -20.17
C HIS A 178 35.41 14.51 -20.44
N ASN A 179 34.77 14.40 -21.59
CA ASN A 179 34.05 15.46 -22.27
C ASN A 179 32.73 15.79 -21.56
N GLN A 180 32.72 16.64 -20.52
CA GLN A 180 31.59 17.50 -20.11
C GLN A 180 31.99 18.44 -18.97
N ARG A 181 31.59 19.73 -19.09
CA ARG A 181 31.49 20.63 -17.94
C ARG A 181 30.34 20.10 -17.11
N GLY A 182 30.60 19.52 -15.95
CA GLY A 182 29.57 18.91 -15.12
C GLY A 182 29.52 19.46 -13.71
N HIS A 183 28.32 19.51 -13.16
CA HIS A 183 28.04 19.83 -11.78
C HIS A 183 27.92 18.53 -10.98
N TYR A 184 28.54 18.48 -9.81
CA TYR A 184 28.40 17.36 -8.88
C TYR A 184 28.05 17.89 -7.50
N MET A 185 27.62 17.02 -6.59
CA MET A 185 27.32 17.40 -5.21
C MET A 185 28.48 17.02 -4.30
N TYR A 186 28.93 17.94 -3.45
CA TYR A 186 30.00 17.65 -2.49
C TYR A 186 29.76 18.30 -1.13
N VAL A 187 30.40 17.74 -0.12
CA VAL A 187 30.42 18.29 1.24
C VAL A 187 31.85 18.25 1.77
N ASP A 188 32.24 19.31 2.46
CA ASP A 188 33.59 19.52 2.99
C ASP A 188 33.53 19.86 4.49
N SER A 189 34.48 19.33 5.25
CA SER A 189 34.63 19.53 6.68
C SER A 189 35.21 20.89 7.09
N VAL A 190 35.66 21.75 6.16
CA VAL A 190 36.34 23.04 6.46
C VAL A 190 35.62 23.87 7.53
N TYR A 191 34.29 23.81 7.61
CA TYR A 191 33.47 24.57 8.55
C TYR A 191 32.94 23.77 9.75
N ALA A 192 33.32 22.49 9.89
CA ALA A 192 32.92 21.64 11.01
C ALA A 192 33.59 22.08 12.32
N LYS A 193 32.79 22.62 13.25
CA LYS A 193 33.29 23.19 14.53
C LYS A 193 33.21 22.22 15.72
N HIS A 194 32.32 21.22 15.68
CA HIS A 194 32.08 20.28 16.77
C HIS A 194 32.30 18.83 16.30
N PHE A 195 32.43 17.90 17.26
CA PHE A 195 32.36 16.47 16.97
C PHE A 195 30.91 16.10 16.60
N GLN A 196 30.73 15.37 15.49
CA GLN A 196 29.44 14.84 14.98
C GLN A 196 28.53 15.85 14.27
N GLU A 197 29.08 16.64 13.35
CA GLU A 197 28.27 17.47 12.43
C GLU A 197 27.80 16.63 11.23
N VAL A 198 26.54 16.75 10.83
CA VAL A 198 25.93 15.89 9.79
C VAL A 198 25.32 16.72 8.66
N ALA A 199 25.70 16.41 7.43
CA ALA A 199 25.09 16.93 6.21
C ALA A 199 24.20 15.86 5.56
N LYS A 200 22.99 16.24 5.16
CA LYS A 200 22.01 15.32 4.56
C LYS A 200 21.49 15.86 3.23
N LEU A 201 21.59 15.04 2.19
CA LEU A 201 20.99 15.28 0.90
C LEU A 201 19.93 14.21 0.66
N THR A 202 18.69 14.63 0.46
CA THR A 202 17.52 13.76 0.44
C THR A 202 16.85 13.82 -0.92
N SER A 203 16.59 12.68 -1.55
CA SER A 203 15.84 12.60 -2.80
C SER A 203 14.39 13.03 -2.62
N PRO A 204 13.66 13.35 -3.71
CA PRO A 204 12.20 13.38 -3.66
C PRO A 204 11.65 12.06 -3.13
N MET A 205 10.50 12.15 -2.46
CA MET A 205 9.70 10.99 -2.07
C MET A 205 9.16 10.31 -3.33
N THR A 206 9.46 9.02 -3.52
CA THR A 206 8.90 8.25 -4.65
C THR A 206 7.39 8.14 -4.50
N THR A 207 6.65 8.05 -5.59
CA THR A 207 5.18 7.86 -5.51
C THR A 207 4.76 6.40 -5.62
N VAL A 208 5.71 5.53 -5.96
CA VAL A 208 5.56 4.09 -6.13
C VAL A 208 6.54 3.32 -5.23
N PRO A 209 6.23 2.06 -4.87
CA PRO A 209 7.24 1.17 -4.29
C PRO A 209 8.36 0.93 -5.31
N MET A 210 9.60 0.82 -4.82
CA MET A 210 10.78 0.64 -5.66
C MET A 210 11.53 -0.62 -5.28
N ALA A 211 11.81 -1.45 -6.28
CA ALA A 211 12.66 -2.63 -6.17
C ALA A 211 13.61 -2.66 -7.37
N GLY A 212 14.92 -2.69 -7.13
CA GLY A 212 15.91 -2.61 -8.20
C GLY A 212 17.28 -2.15 -7.74
N CYS A 213 18.10 -1.70 -8.68
CA CYS A 213 19.48 -1.27 -8.48
C CYS A 213 19.60 0.26 -8.47
N LEU A 214 20.11 0.83 -7.37
CA LEU A 214 20.57 2.22 -7.32
C LEU A 214 22.07 2.27 -7.60
N THR A 215 22.47 3.12 -8.55
CA THR A 215 23.88 3.37 -8.85
C THR A 215 24.22 4.84 -8.77
N PHE A 216 25.42 5.16 -8.30
CA PHE A 216 25.93 6.53 -8.25
C PHE A 216 27.46 6.49 -8.18
N TYR A 217 28.11 7.57 -8.63
CA TYR A 217 29.54 7.74 -8.43
C TYR A 217 29.80 8.45 -7.11
N TYR A 218 30.84 8.03 -6.39
CA TYR A 218 31.33 8.76 -5.23
C TYR A 218 32.84 8.95 -5.24
N GLN A 219 33.27 10.02 -4.58
CA GLN A 219 34.66 10.32 -4.30
C GLN A 219 34.80 10.68 -2.82
N ARG A 220 35.89 10.24 -2.18
CA ARG A 220 36.13 10.47 -0.75
C ARG A 220 37.61 10.65 -0.44
N ASP A 221 37.94 11.69 0.32
CA ASP A 221 39.33 12.01 0.69
C ASP A 221 39.83 11.34 2.00
N GLN A 222 41.16 11.24 2.13
CA GLN A 222 41.98 10.38 3.00
C GLN A 222 41.97 10.64 4.50
N GLU A 223 41.39 11.73 4.99
CA GLU A 223 41.47 12.00 6.43
C GLU A 223 40.42 11.20 7.20
N LYS A 224 40.89 10.40 8.18
CA LYS A 224 40.04 9.64 9.11
C LYS A 224 39.22 10.62 9.95
N GLY A 225 38.12 11.10 9.40
CA GLY A 225 37.32 12.13 10.05
C GLY A 225 35.92 12.30 9.48
N ASN A 226 35.54 11.59 8.42
CA ASN A 226 34.17 11.53 7.92
C ASN A 226 33.60 10.10 7.92
N ILE A 227 32.27 9.97 8.03
CA ILE A 227 31.51 8.74 7.84
C ILE A 227 30.44 9.05 6.81
N PHE A 228 30.52 8.40 5.64
CA PHE A 228 29.53 8.50 4.60
C PHE A 228 28.66 7.23 4.62
N SER A 229 27.35 7.38 4.70
CA SER A 229 26.38 6.28 4.63
C SER A 229 25.20 6.70 3.75
N VAL A 230 24.60 5.72 3.09
CA VAL A 230 23.38 5.91 2.29
C VAL A 230 22.24 5.14 2.95
N PHE A 231 21.12 5.82 3.14
CA PHE A 231 19.94 5.29 3.79
C PHE A 231 18.72 5.36 2.88
N THR A 232 17.78 4.44 3.10
CA THR A 232 16.39 4.62 2.67
C THR A 232 15.55 5.08 3.85
N LYS A 233 14.65 6.03 3.61
CA LYS A 233 13.71 6.55 4.60
C LYS A 233 12.28 6.39 4.10
N ASP A 234 11.43 5.75 4.88
CA ASP A 234 10.01 5.58 4.53
C ASP A 234 9.14 6.80 4.93
N GLN A 235 7.86 6.76 4.57
CA GLN A 235 6.88 7.81 4.94
C GLN A 235 6.67 7.96 6.45
N LEU A 236 6.99 6.94 7.25
CA LEU A 236 6.91 6.97 8.71
C LEU A 236 8.20 7.53 9.34
N GLY A 237 9.23 7.83 8.53
CA GLY A 237 10.53 8.33 8.96
C GLY A 237 11.49 7.25 9.46
N HIS A 238 11.23 5.97 9.17
CA HIS A 238 12.13 4.87 9.52
C HIS A 238 13.34 4.85 8.56
N TYR A 239 14.54 4.90 9.12
CA TYR A 239 15.80 4.84 8.39
C TYR A 239 16.34 3.40 8.32
N GLU A 240 16.80 3.00 7.15
CA GLU A 240 17.51 1.74 6.93
C GLU A 240 18.80 2.03 6.15
N GLU A 241 19.96 1.64 6.70
CA GLU A 241 21.26 1.80 6.03
C GLU A 241 21.36 0.78 4.91
N ILE A 242 21.45 1.25 3.66
CA ILE A 242 21.55 0.39 2.48
C ILE A 242 23.00 0.24 2.01
N TRP A 243 23.86 1.21 2.30
CA TRP A 243 25.25 1.15 1.88
C TRP A 243 26.19 2.03 2.69
N ARG A 244 27.44 1.59 2.80
CA ARG A 244 28.55 2.34 3.38
C ARG A 244 29.87 1.98 2.65
N PRO A 245 30.82 2.92 2.53
CA PRO A 245 32.10 2.66 1.89
C PRO A 245 32.99 1.78 2.77
N GLU A 246 33.54 0.72 2.18
CA GLU A 246 34.56 -0.12 2.82
C GLU A 246 35.95 0.52 2.82
N VAL A 247 36.20 1.43 1.88
CA VAL A 247 37.50 2.08 1.68
C VAL A 247 37.52 3.48 2.29
N TYR A 248 38.63 3.82 2.94
CA TYR A 248 38.81 5.10 3.64
C TYR A 248 39.10 6.28 2.71
N SER A 249 39.49 6.03 1.45
CA SER A 249 39.79 7.07 0.47
C SER A 249 39.77 6.56 -0.96
N THR A 250 39.39 7.40 -1.90
CA THR A 250 39.38 7.07 -3.33
C THR A 250 40.23 8.07 -4.12
N ALA A 251 41.17 7.56 -4.93
CA ALA A 251 42.00 8.41 -5.78
C ALA A 251 41.24 8.92 -7.02
N SER A 252 40.16 8.23 -7.39
CA SER A 252 39.26 8.54 -8.49
C SER A 252 37.81 8.34 -8.04
N TRP A 253 36.86 8.75 -8.88
CA TRP A 253 35.45 8.40 -8.74
C TRP A 253 35.27 6.89 -8.78
N ILE A 254 34.44 6.35 -7.90
CA ILE A 254 34.09 4.93 -7.83
C ILE A 254 32.59 4.79 -8.04
N LEU A 255 32.20 3.90 -8.96
CA LEU A 255 30.81 3.53 -9.16
C LEU A 255 30.35 2.60 -8.02
N VAL A 256 29.24 2.96 -7.40
CA VAL A 256 28.55 2.17 -6.37
C VAL A 256 27.28 1.59 -6.97
N SER A 257 26.95 0.37 -6.59
CA SER A 257 25.72 -0.33 -6.97
C SER A 257 25.10 -0.98 -5.73
N VAL A 258 23.84 -0.66 -5.43
CA VAL A 258 23.14 -1.09 -4.22
C VAL A 258 21.72 -1.53 -4.56
N ASP A 259 21.33 -2.70 -4.07
CA ASP A 259 19.96 -3.19 -4.23
C ASP A 259 19.01 -2.48 -3.25
N ILE A 260 17.92 -1.94 -3.78
CA ILE A 260 16.81 -1.36 -3.02
C ILE A 260 15.62 -2.31 -3.08
N LYS A 261 15.01 -2.61 -1.93
CA LYS A 261 13.77 -3.40 -1.82
C LYS A 261 12.78 -2.70 -0.89
N ALA A 262 11.96 -1.82 -1.45
CA ALA A 262 10.96 -1.08 -0.70
C ALA A 262 9.55 -1.37 -1.19
N LEU A 263 8.75 -1.96 -0.29
CA LEU A 263 7.33 -2.26 -0.51
C LEU A 263 6.44 -1.00 -0.42
N HIS A 264 7.03 0.13 -0.04
CA HIS A 264 6.37 1.40 0.12
C HIS A 264 7.23 2.50 -0.53
N PRO A 265 6.62 3.64 -0.89
CA PRO A 265 7.34 4.87 -1.19
C PRO A 265 8.51 5.13 -0.24
N LEU A 266 9.66 5.55 -0.78
CA LEU A 266 10.85 5.91 -0.01
C LEU A 266 11.50 7.21 -0.47
N GLU A 267 12.39 7.73 0.37
CA GLU A 267 13.43 8.71 0.04
C GLU A 267 14.80 8.04 0.16
N VAL A 268 15.74 8.38 -0.72
CA VAL A 268 17.16 8.03 -0.59
C VAL A 268 17.86 9.21 0.09
N VAL A 269 18.56 8.93 1.19
CA VAL A 269 19.27 9.93 2.00
C VAL A 269 20.76 9.65 1.96
N PHE A 270 21.51 10.58 1.39
CA PHE A 270 22.98 10.60 1.42
C PHE A 270 23.41 11.41 2.64
N GLU A 271 24.04 10.73 3.60
CA GLU A 271 24.42 11.30 4.88
C GLU A 271 25.94 11.25 5.09
N VAL A 272 26.54 12.41 5.37
CA VAL A 272 27.95 12.51 5.72
C VAL A 272 28.09 13.14 7.10
N ALA A 273 28.68 12.39 8.02
CA ALA A 273 28.99 12.85 9.37
C ALA A 273 30.48 13.15 9.51
N PHE A 274 30.83 14.30 10.07
CA PHE A 274 32.20 14.74 10.31
C PHE A 274 32.53 14.75 11.81
N ASN A 275 33.70 14.22 12.13
CA ASN A 275 34.25 14.20 13.49
C ASN A 275 35.22 15.36 13.76
N SER A 276 35.72 16.04 12.72
CA SER A 276 36.64 17.19 12.89
C SER A 276 36.63 18.09 11.65
N ALA A 277 37.23 19.28 11.78
CA ALA A 277 37.46 20.22 10.67
C ALA A 277 38.45 19.71 9.60
N HIS A 278 39.21 18.66 9.93
CA HIS A 278 40.16 17.94 9.05
C HIS A 278 39.57 16.57 8.70
N GLY A 279 38.29 16.59 8.31
CA GLY A 279 37.52 15.41 7.95
C GLY A 279 37.51 15.14 6.45
N GLY A 280 38.22 15.93 5.65
CA GLY A 280 38.22 15.84 4.19
C GLY A 280 36.88 16.19 3.55
N TYR A 281 36.68 15.71 2.33
CA TYR A 281 35.43 15.90 1.58
C TYR A 281 34.86 14.58 1.05
N VAL A 282 33.57 14.60 0.74
CA VAL A 282 32.84 13.55 0.03
C VAL A 282 32.10 14.19 -1.13
N GLY A 283 32.25 13.63 -2.32
CA GLY A 283 31.52 14.01 -3.53
C GLY A 283 30.67 12.86 -4.04
N ILE A 284 29.51 13.17 -4.61
CA ILE A 284 28.64 12.23 -5.33
C ILE A 284 28.19 12.83 -6.67
N ASP A 285 27.96 11.96 -7.64
CA ASP A 285 27.48 12.35 -8.96
C ASP A 285 26.73 11.22 -9.67
N ASP A 286 26.01 11.55 -10.75
CA ASP A 286 25.37 10.61 -11.69
C ASP A 286 24.54 9.51 -10.98
N ILE A 287 23.52 9.93 -10.25
CA ILE A 287 22.57 9.02 -9.58
C ILE A 287 21.60 8.47 -10.63
N SER A 288 21.57 7.14 -10.77
CA SER A 288 20.64 6.45 -11.65
C SER A 288 19.99 5.24 -10.97
N PHE A 289 18.82 4.83 -11.46
CA PHE A 289 18.07 3.69 -10.94
C PHE A 289 17.65 2.74 -12.07
N SER A 290 17.73 1.44 -11.81
CA SER A 290 17.25 0.39 -12.70
C SER A 290 16.27 -0.52 -11.94
N PRO A 291 15.18 -0.99 -12.57
CA PRO A 291 14.29 -1.97 -11.94
C PRO A 291 14.91 -3.37 -11.83
N GLU A 292 16.01 -3.63 -12.51
CA GLU A 292 16.77 -4.87 -12.37
C GLU A 292 17.76 -4.75 -11.20
N PHE A 293 17.86 -5.79 -10.36
CA PHE A 293 18.80 -5.82 -9.25
C PHE A 293 20.27 -5.83 -9.73
N CYS A 294 21.15 -5.16 -8.99
CA CYS A 294 22.58 -5.06 -9.30
C CYS A 294 23.26 -6.44 -9.16
N HIS A 295 22.80 -7.21 -8.18
CA HIS A 295 23.35 -8.52 -7.85
C HIS A 295 22.34 -9.62 -8.18
N THR A 296 22.80 -10.63 -8.93
CA THR A 296 22.01 -11.84 -9.23
C THR A 296 21.91 -12.80 -8.04
N ASP A 297 22.55 -12.47 -6.92
CA ASP A 297 22.54 -13.25 -5.71
C ASP A 297 21.17 -13.10 -5.04
N THR A 298 20.26 -13.98 -5.42
CA THR A 298 18.97 -14.17 -4.76
C THR A 298 19.23 -14.37 -3.26
N GLU A 299 18.74 -13.46 -2.42
CA GLU A 299 18.55 -13.75 -0.99
C GLU A 299 17.88 -15.13 -0.90
N PRO A 300 18.41 -16.08 -0.10
CA PRO A 300 17.88 -17.42 -0.06
C PRO A 300 16.39 -17.35 0.26
N THR A 301 15.56 -17.83 -0.68
CA THR A 301 14.12 -17.89 -0.55
C THR A 301 13.77 -18.85 0.59
N PHE A 302 13.57 -18.29 1.77
CA PHE A 302 13.15 -19.04 2.95
C PHE A 302 11.64 -18.93 3.08
N ASP A 303 10.94 -20.05 2.93
CA ASP A 303 9.50 -20.11 3.17
C ASP A 303 9.24 -20.16 4.69
N PRO A 304 8.60 -19.13 5.29
CA PRO A 304 8.29 -19.12 6.72
C PRO A 304 7.30 -20.22 7.12
N SER A 305 6.60 -20.85 6.16
CA SER A 305 5.68 -21.97 6.40
C SER A 305 6.36 -23.18 7.05
N ILE A 306 7.70 -23.25 7.01
CA ILE A 306 8.47 -24.30 7.70
C ILE A 306 8.23 -24.35 9.22
N ALA A 307 7.77 -23.24 9.83
CA ALA A 307 7.38 -23.19 11.24
C ALA A 307 5.89 -23.49 11.49
N ASN A 308 5.11 -23.81 10.45
CA ASN A 308 3.72 -24.20 10.62
C ASN A 308 3.61 -25.61 11.19
N CYS A 309 2.71 -25.81 12.16
CA CYS A 309 2.41 -27.15 12.68
C CYS A 309 1.01 -27.22 13.28
N ASP A 310 0.20 -28.13 12.74
CA ASP A 310 -1.14 -28.51 13.21
C ASP A 310 -1.15 -29.76 14.11
N PHE A 311 0.03 -30.36 14.36
CA PHE A 311 0.24 -31.56 15.20
C PHE A 311 -0.57 -32.81 14.83
N GLU A 312 -1.26 -32.85 13.69
CA GLU A 312 -2.16 -33.95 13.31
C GLU A 312 -1.43 -35.26 13.00
N ARG A 313 -0.24 -35.17 12.40
CA ARG A 313 0.56 -36.35 11.99
C ARG A 313 1.74 -36.62 12.92
N ASP A 314 2.53 -35.60 13.21
CA ASP A 314 3.78 -35.65 13.98
C ASP A 314 4.04 -34.33 14.73
N LEU A 315 5.29 -34.09 15.16
CA LEU A 315 5.70 -32.83 15.78
C LEU A 315 6.20 -31.81 14.74
N CYS A 316 6.01 -32.07 13.44
CA CYS A 316 6.59 -31.29 12.36
C CYS A 316 8.11 -31.14 12.57
N LEU A 317 8.63 -29.91 12.55
CA LEU A 317 10.03 -29.59 12.87
C LEU A 317 10.24 -29.15 14.33
N TYR A 318 9.21 -29.28 15.17
CA TYR A 318 9.33 -29.04 16.60
C TYR A 318 9.97 -30.23 17.30
N HIS A 319 10.87 -29.94 18.23
CA HIS A 319 11.54 -30.97 19.02
C HIS A 319 11.69 -30.55 20.48
N GLU A 320 11.73 -31.54 21.36
CA GLU A 320 11.97 -31.33 22.78
C GLU A 320 13.46 -31.45 23.10
N GLU A 321 13.89 -30.71 24.11
CA GLU A 321 15.22 -30.86 24.72
C GLU A 321 15.36 -32.30 25.29
N ARG A 322 16.49 -32.97 25.06
CA ARG A 322 16.73 -34.35 25.52
C ARG A 322 16.81 -34.43 27.05
N ALA A 323 15.66 -34.50 27.71
CA ALA A 323 15.52 -34.85 29.11
C ALA A 323 15.02 -36.31 29.25
N GLU A 324 15.29 -36.94 30.40
CA GLU A 324 14.91 -38.34 30.69
C GLU A 324 13.39 -38.61 30.61
N THR A 325 12.56 -37.56 30.58
CA THR A 325 11.09 -37.62 30.47
C THR A 325 10.59 -36.63 29.42
N LYS A 326 9.71 -37.08 28.51
CA LYS A 326 9.00 -36.20 27.57
C LYS A 326 8.14 -35.20 28.34
N SER A 327 8.35 -33.92 28.07
CA SER A 327 7.64 -32.82 28.73
C SER A 327 6.37 -32.47 27.94
N TRP A 328 6.47 -32.47 26.62
CA TRP A 328 5.33 -32.28 25.74
C TRP A 328 4.81 -33.64 25.24
N ILE A 329 3.49 -33.80 25.21
CA ILE A 329 2.83 -35.05 24.82
C ILE A 329 1.79 -34.73 23.77
N ARG A 330 1.92 -35.32 22.59
CA ARG A 330 0.86 -35.26 21.57
C ARG A 330 -0.34 -36.08 22.04
N ALA A 331 -1.50 -35.45 22.15
CA ALA A 331 -2.72 -36.06 22.61
C ALA A 331 -3.81 -35.97 21.53
N SER A 332 -4.56 -37.05 21.37
CA SER A 332 -5.75 -37.09 20.51
C SER A 332 -6.96 -37.34 21.38
N VAL A 333 -7.96 -36.46 21.31
CA VAL A 333 -9.15 -36.51 22.19
C VAL A 333 -10.42 -36.33 21.37
N LYS A 334 -11.43 -37.19 21.61
CA LYS A 334 -12.80 -36.96 21.12
C LYS A 334 -13.52 -35.97 22.03
N ALA A 335 -14.02 -34.87 21.48
CA ALA A 335 -14.79 -33.89 22.25
C ALA A 335 -16.00 -34.52 22.95
N ASN A 336 -16.26 -34.13 24.21
CA ASN A 336 -17.48 -34.44 24.93
C ASN A 336 -17.96 -33.21 25.72
N ALA A 337 -19.17 -33.27 26.30
CA ALA A 337 -19.82 -32.15 27.00
C ALA A 337 -19.03 -31.55 28.19
N TYR A 338 -17.92 -32.17 28.60
CA TYR A 338 -17.07 -31.74 29.73
C TYR A 338 -15.59 -31.60 29.37
N ARG A 339 -15.19 -31.81 28.10
CA ARG A 339 -13.79 -31.80 27.67
C ARG A 339 -13.66 -31.29 26.25
N SER A 340 -13.03 -30.13 26.10
CA SER A 340 -12.70 -29.49 24.82
C SER A 340 -11.74 -30.39 24.02
N GLY A 341 -12.04 -30.62 22.74
CA GLY A 341 -11.19 -31.35 21.79
C GLY A 341 -10.12 -30.45 21.16
N ASP A 342 -9.51 -30.91 20.06
CA ASP A 342 -8.62 -30.14 19.17
C ASP A 342 -9.31 -28.84 18.67
N HIS A 343 -8.51 -27.79 18.42
CA HIS A 343 -8.99 -26.50 17.92
C HIS A 343 -9.49 -26.56 16.46
N THR A 344 -8.81 -27.28 15.56
CA THR A 344 -9.14 -27.28 14.12
C THR A 344 -10.44 -28.02 13.80
N THR A 345 -10.73 -29.14 14.45
CA THR A 345 -11.89 -29.98 14.10
C THR A 345 -12.80 -30.36 15.27
N GLY A 346 -12.38 -30.13 16.51
CA GLY A 346 -13.01 -30.71 17.71
C GLY A 346 -12.73 -32.22 17.89
N THR A 347 -12.06 -32.87 16.93
CA THR A 347 -11.62 -34.28 16.99
C THR A 347 -10.31 -34.46 16.21
N GLY A 348 -9.18 -34.10 16.84
CA GLY A 348 -7.85 -34.07 16.23
C GLY A 348 -6.73 -34.23 17.27
N CYS A 349 -5.50 -33.89 16.91
CA CYS A 349 -4.32 -34.02 17.77
C CYS A 349 -3.71 -32.67 18.10
N PHE A 350 -3.44 -32.44 19.39
CA PHE A 350 -2.80 -31.23 19.87
C PHE A 350 -1.68 -31.57 20.87
N LEU A 351 -0.89 -30.57 21.25
CA LEU A 351 0.25 -30.78 22.13
C LEU A 351 -0.05 -30.36 23.58
N LEU A 352 0.14 -31.29 24.52
CA LEU A 352 -0.09 -31.08 25.95
C LEU A 352 1.21 -30.99 26.74
N ALA A 353 1.27 -30.08 27.70
CA ALA A 353 2.27 -30.04 28.75
C ALA A 353 1.64 -30.16 30.14
N ASN A 354 2.46 -30.55 31.12
CA ASN A 354 2.12 -30.57 32.54
C ASN A 354 0.96 -31.53 32.90
N THR A 355 0.99 -32.74 32.35
CA THR A 355 0.02 -33.79 32.69
C THR A 355 0.32 -34.39 34.08
N HIS A 356 -0.70 -34.91 34.77
CA HIS A 356 -0.57 -35.52 36.11
C HIS A 356 0.50 -36.63 36.21
N TYR A 357 0.91 -37.23 35.09
CA TYR A 357 1.93 -38.28 35.02
C TYR A 357 3.37 -37.73 34.84
N THR A 358 3.53 -36.45 34.49
CA THR A 358 4.82 -35.78 34.23
C THR A 358 5.24 -34.76 35.30
N SER A 359 4.35 -34.40 36.22
CA SER A 359 4.57 -33.33 37.21
C SER A 359 5.52 -33.75 38.34
N ARG A 360 6.84 -33.60 38.14
CA ARG A 360 7.82 -33.55 39.24
C ARG A 360 7.92 -32.11 39.79
N LEU A 361 8.37 -31.97 41.04
CA LEU A 361 8.72 -30.66 41.63
C LEU A 361 9.77 -29.96 40.75
N GLY A 362 9.47 -28.76 40.24
CA GLY A 362 10.39 -27.98 39.39
C GLY A 362 10.32 -28.33 37.89
N TYR A 363 9.16 -28.69 37.37
CA TYR A 363 8.95 -29.04 35.96
C TYR A 363 9.14 -27.83 35.04
N VAL A 364 9.92 -28.01 33.97
CA VAL A 364 10.10 -27.04 32.88
C VAL A 364 10.08 -27.78 31.54
N GLY A 365 9.01 -27.60 30.77
CA GLY A 365 8.91 -28.15 29.42
C GLY A 365 9.32 -27.10 28.38
N ARG A 366 10.28 -27.44 27.51
CA ARG A 366 10.70 -26.60 26.37
C ARG A 366 10.44 -27.31 25.06
N LEU A 367 9.68 -26.66 24.18
CA LEU A 367 9.47 -27.09 22.81
C LEU A 367 10.18 -26.13 21.87
N HIS A 368 11.20 -26.61 21.17
CA HIS A 368 12.00 -25.82 20.23
C HIS A 368 11.42 -25.93 18.82
N GLY A 369 11.14 -24.78 18.20
CA GLY A 369 10.80 -24.70 16.78
C GLY A 369 12.01 -24.73 15.84
N PRO A 370 11.76 -24.68 14.53
CA PRO A 370 12.82 -24.60 13.52
C PRO A 370 13.57 -23.26 13.58
N PHE A 371 14.76 -23.24 12.97
CA PHE A 371 15.53 -22.00 12.81
C PHE A 371 14.91 -21.12 11.72
N LEU A 372 14.68 -19.86 12.06
CA LEU A 372 14.21 -18.81 11.17
C LEU A 372 15.36 -17.83 10.90
N PRO A 373 15.60 -17.43 9.64
CA PRO A 373 16.60 -16.43 9.27
C PRO A 373 16.50 -15.11 10.04
N GLY A 374 17.64 -14.41 10.14
CA GLY A 374 17.70 -13.06 10.70
C GLY A 374 17.14 -12.00 9.73
N ASN A 375 17.04 -10.77 10.22
CA ASN A 375 16.61 -9.55 9.52
C ASN A 375 15.17 -9.53 8.99
N LEU A 376 14.45 -10.64 9.05
CA LEU A 376 13.04 -10.74 8.68
C LEU A 376 12.11 -10.49 9.89
N LYS A 377 10.94 -9.89 9.62
CA LYS A 377 9.87 -9.70 10.60
C LYS A 377 8.91 -10.88 10.50
N TYR A 378 8.81 -11.68 11.56
CA TYR A 378 7.91 -12.83 11.61
C TYR A 378 6.66 -12.48 12.40
N CYS A 379 5.51 -12.88 11.87
CA CYS A 379 4.27 -12.94 12.61
C CYS A 379 3.93 -14.40 12.90
N LEU A 380 3.87 -14.75 14.18
CA LEU A 380 3.56 -16.07 14.69
C LEU A 380 2.15 -16.05 15.28
N ARG A 381 1.32 -16.99 14.86
CA ARG A 381 -0.01 -17.24 15.41
C ARG A 381 -0.07 -18.67 15.95
N PHE A 382 -0.73 -18.86 17.07
CA PHE A 382 -1.01 -20.19 17.62
C PHE A 382 -2.21 -20.12 18.55
N TYR A 383 -2.81 -21.27 18.85
CA TYR A 383 -3.90 -21.40 19.80
C TYR A 383 -3.40 -22.07 21.07
N TYR A 384 -3.94 -21.64 22.22
CA TYR A 384 -3.65 -22.29 23.49
C TYR A 384 -4.91 -22.51 24.32
N LEU A 385 -4.86 -23.53 25.17
CA LEU A 385 -5.88 -23.87 26.16
C LEU A 385 -5.22 -24.00 27.52
N LEU A 386 -5.85 -23.47 28.56
CA LEU A 386 -5.43 -23.68 29.94
C LEU A 386 -6.57 -24.16 30.79
N HIS A 387 -6.28 -25.19 31.59
CA HIS A 387 -7.25 -25.77 32.51
C HIS A 387 -6.62 -26.02 33.89
N GLY A 388 -7.27 -25.55 34.96
CA GLY A 388 -6.91 -25.91 36.34
C GLY A 388 -5.72 -25.17 36.98
N PHE A 389 -5.19 -24.09 36.39
CA PHE A 389 -4.15 -23.26 37.01
C PHE A 389 -4.72 -22.29 38.05
N ARG A 390 -4.16 -22.29 39.28
CA ARG A 390 -4.50 -21.31 40.33
C ARG A 390 -3.68 -20.01 40.25
N LYS A 391 -2.44 -20.11 39.77
CA LYS A 391 -1.57 -18.99 39.41
C LYS A 391 -1.07 -19.22 37.99
N VAL A 392 -1.21 -18.20 37.15
CA VAL A 392 -0.95 -18.32 35.72
C VAL A 392 0.46 -17.84 35.35
N ASP A 393 1.20 -17.27 36.31
CA ASP A 393 2.54 -16.74 36.11
C ASP A 393 3.52 -17.82 35.63
N ASN A 394 3.91 -17.72 34.35
CA ASN A 394 4.77 -18.67 33.62
C ASN A 394 4.13 -20.04 33.29
N ALA A 395 2.79 -20.12 33.28
CA ALA A 395 2.08 -21.31 32.81
C ALA A 395 2.42 -21.63 31.34
N LEU A 396 2.42 -20.60 30.48
CA LEU A 396 2.93 -20.63 29.13
C LEU A 396 3.68 -19.33 28.83
N SER A 397 4.86 -19.43 28.25
CA SER A 397 5.69 -18.29 27.85
C SER A 397 6.42 -18.61 26.56
N LEU A 398 6.61 -17.59 25.75
CA LEU A 398 7.30 -17.69 24.47
C LEU A 398 8.62 -16.94 24.53
N TYR A 399 9.69 -17.62 24.16
CA TYR A 399 11.04 -17.07 24.13
C TYR A 399 11.65 -17.19 22.73
N ILE A 400 12.53 -16.25 22.40
CA ILE A 400 13.36 -16.30 21.21
C ILE A 400 14.76 -16.74 21.60
N TYR A 401 15.25 -17.80 20.97
CA TYR A 401 16.58 -18.35 21.19
C TYR A 401 17.45 -18.07 19.95
N ASP A 402 18.75 -17.92 20.15
CA ASP A 402 19.73 -17.86 19.05
C ASP A 402 20.14 -19.27 18.56
N GLU A 403 21.04 -19.31 17.59
CA GLU A 403 21.64 -20.55 17.06
C GLU A 403 22.40 -21.38 18.11
N HIS A 404 22.86 -20.75 19.19
CA HIS A 404 23.59 -21.37 20.31
C HIS A 404 22.66 -21.83 21.45
N ASN A 405 21.34 -21.79 21.25
CA ASN A 405 20.32 -22.10 22.26
C ASN A 405 20.33 -21.17 23.49
N VAL A 406 20.79 -19.93 23.34
CA VAL A 406 20.73 -18.93 24.39
C VAL A 406 19.45 -18.12 24.24
N ALA A 407 18.67 -18.03 25.31
CA ALA A 407 17.45 -17.22 25.34
C ALA A 407 17.78 -15.73 25.24
N GLN A 408 17.35 -15.09 24.15
CA GLN A 408 17.59 -13.68 23.86
C GLN A 408 16.53 -12.79 24.49
N GLU A 409 15.26 -13.17 24.32
CA GLU A 409 14.13 -12.34 24.74
C GLU A 409 12.91 -13.20 25.08
N LYS A 410 12.12 -12.75 26.07
CA LYS A 410 10.77 -13.26 26.35
C LYS A 410 9.75 -12.39 25.61
N VAL A 411 9.27 -12.87 24.46
CA VAL A 411 8.38 -12.08 23.59
C VAL A 411 6.91 -12.11 24.03
N TRP A 412 6.52 -13.13 24.80
CA TRP A 412 5.16 -13.22 25.32
C TRP A 412 5.07 -14.06 26.58
N SER A 413 4.16 -13.69 27.47
CA SER A 413 3.64 -14.58 28.51
C SER A 413 2.22 -14.24 28.85
N LEU A 414 1.51 -15.25 29.33
CA LEU A 414 0.15 -15.08 29.75
C LEU A 414 0.02 -14.19 30.99
N ALA A 415 -0.93 -13.26 30.94
CA ALA A 415 -1.18 -12.27 31.99
C ALA A 415 -2.58 -12.39 32.67
N ASP A 416 -3.51 -13.16 32.11
CA ASP A 416 -4.93 -13.18 32.53
C ASP A 416 -5.42 -14.57 32.96
N MET A 417 -6.48 -14.60 33.79
CA MET A 417 -7.05 -15.82 34.38
C MET A 417 -7.73 -16.76 33.36
N SER A 418 -7.63 -18.06 33.63
CA SER A 418 -8.06 -19.19 32.79
C SER A 418 -9.46 -19.04 32.19
N ARG A 419 -9.56 -19.19 30.88
CA ARG A 419 -10.80 -19.55 30.18
C ARG A 419 -10.60 -20.96 29.65
N ASP A 420 -11.48 -21.90 30.00
CA ASP A 420 -11.47 -23.28 29.50
C ASP A 420 -11.88 -23.33 28.00
N MET A 421 -11.29 -22.47 27.18
CA MET A 421 -11.59 -22.22 25.78
C MET A 421 -10.29 -21.94 25.02
N TRP A 422 -10.18 -22.47 23.81
CA TRP A 422 -9.07 -22.18 22.90
C TRP A 422 -9.00 -20.68 22.63
N THR A 423 -7.83 -20.09 22.87
CA THR A 423 -7.58 -18.66 22.66
C THR A 423 -6.44 -18.48 21.68
N GLN A 424 -6.66 -17.65 20.65
CA GLN A 424 -5.64 -17.31 19.67
C GLN A 424 -4.67 -16.28 20.23
N VAL A 425 -3.39 -16.46 19.94
CA VAL A 425 -2.32 -15.51 20.22
C VAL A 425 -1.64 -15.13 18.91
N GLU A 426 -1.40 -13.84 18.73
CA GLU A 426 -0.62 -13.29 17.62
C GLU A 426 0.56 -12.49 18.19
N ILE A 427 1.77 -12.85 17.77
CA ILE A 427 3.02 -12.24 18.22
C ILE A 427 3.85 -11.87 17.00
N THR A 428 4.49 -10.72 17.06
CA THR A 428 5.39 -10.27 16.00
C THR A 428 6.79 -10.02 16.57
N TYR A 429 7.83 -10.51 15.91
CA TYR A 429 9.21 -10.27 16.32
C TYR A 429 10.17 -10.13 15.12
N ARG A 430 11.28 -9.40 15.33
CA ARG A 430 12.39 -9.24 14.36
C ARG A 430 13.70 -9.38 15.10
N LYS A 431 14.63 -10.18 14.58
CA LYS A 431 15.99 -10.33 15.12
C LYS A 431 17.01 -10.26 14.00
N PRO A 432 18.17 -9.62 14.20
CA PRO A 432 19.18 -9.48 13.16
C PRO A 432 19.95 -10.79 12.87
N MET A 433 19.85 -11.76 13.78
CA MET A 433 20.51 -13.06 13.72
C MET A 433 19.50 -14.19 13.51
N VAL A 434 19.98 -15.35 13.02
CA VAL A 434 19.18 -16.58 12.95
C VAL A 434 18.65 -16.92 14.34
N SER A 435 17.34 -17.18 14.42
CA SER A 435 16.67 -17.35 15.70
C SER A 435 15.58 -18.41 15.62
N LYS A 436 15.17 -18.95 16.77
CA LYS A 436 14.05 -19.88 16.84
C LYS A 436 13.10 -19.56 17.98
N VAL A 437 11.85 -19.90 17.79
CA VAL A 437 10.80 -19.75 18.80
C VAL A 437 10.80 -20.97 19.73
N VAL A 438 10.74 -20.73 21.03
CA VAL A 438 10.69 -21.78 22.05
C VAL A 438 9.50 -21.56 22.98
N PHE A 439 8.59 -22.54 23.01
CA PHE A 439 7.47 -22.56 23.94
C PHE A 439 7.92 -23.16 25.26
N VAL A 440 7.72 -22.43 26.35
CA VAL A 440 8.17 -22.79 27.68
C VAL A 440 6.97 -22.83 28.63
N SER A 441 6.78 -23.98 29.29
CA SER A 441 5.78 -24.15 30.35
C SER A 441 6.48 -24.54 31.65
N ILE A 442 6.23 -23.80 32.73
CA ILE A 442 6.89 -23.99 34.02
C ILE A 442 5.84 -24.34 35.08
N CYS A 443 6.07 -25.42 35.80
CA CYS A 443 5.26 -25.85 36.93
C CYS A 443 6.13 -25.95 38.20
N LYS A 444 5.97 -24.97 39.10
CA LYS A 444 6.76 -24.88 40.34
C LYS A 444 6.21 -25.72 41.49
N ASN A 445 4.89 -25.86 41.59
CA ASN A 445 4.22 -26.54 42.71
C ASN A 445 3.05 -27.40 42.20
N PHE A 446 3.02 -28.67 42.56
CA PHE A 446 2.00 -29.64 42.11
C PHE A 446 0.55 -29.17 42.32
N TRP A 447 0.30 -28.42 43.40
CA TRP A 447 -1.03 -27.91 43.76
C TRP A 447 -1.46 -26.63 43.02
N GLU A 448 -0.54 -25.98 42.32
CA GLU A 448 -0.79 -24.74 41.55
C GLU A 448 -0.79 -24.98 40.04
N CYS A 449 -0.51 -26.22 39.61
CA CYS A 449 -0.28 -26.60 38.22
C CYS A 449 -1.54 -27.13 37.55
N GLY A 450 -1.86 -26.57 36.39
CA GLY A 450 -2.90 -27.06 35.49
C GLY A 450 -2.34 -27.64 34.19
N LEU A 451 -3.23 -27.97 33.26
CA LEU A 451 -2.90 -28.45 31.92
C LEU A 451 -2.71 -27.26 30.98
N VAL A 452 -1.69 -27.34 30.12
CA VAL A 452 -1.46 -26.42 29.01
C VAL A 452 -1.58 -27.20 27.72
N ALA A 453 -2.40 -26.73 26.78
CA ALA A 453 -2.43 -27.22 25.42
C ALA A 453 -2.02 -26.12 24.45
N ILE A 454 -1.32 -26.49 23.38
CA ILE A 454 -1.04 -25.63 22.22
C ILE A 454 -1.43 -26.34 20.93
N ASP A 455 -1.82 -25.54 19.94
CA ASP A 455 -2.27 -26.04 18.64
C ASP A 455 -2.13 -25.01 17.51
N ASP A 456 -2.23 -25.47 16.26
CA ASP A 456 -2.30 -24.65 15.03
C ASP A 456 -1.27 -23.51 14.97
N ILE A 457 0.01 -23.87 15.04
CA ILE A 457 1.08 -22.89 14.91
C ILE A 457 1.21 -22.48 13.44
N THR A 458 1.20 -21.19 13.17
CA THR A 458 1.41 -20.61 11.84
C THR A 458 2.38 -19.45 11.90
N ALA A 459 3.33 -19.41 10.98
CA ALA A 459 4.32 -18.35 10.83
C ALA A 459 4.26 -17.77 9.41
N PHE A 460 4.27 -16.45 9.30
CA PHE A 460 4.35 -15.76 8.01
C PHE A 460 5.29 -14.55 8.09
N ALA A 461 5.92 -14.22 6.96
CA ALA A 461 6.80 -13.08 6.79
C ALA A 461 6.23 -12.13 5.72
N PRO A 462 6.03 -10.83 6.00
CA PRO A 462 5.40 -9.88 5.07
C PRO A 462 6.12 -9.71 3.73
N LEU A 463 7.42 -10.02 3.67
CA LEU A 463 8.26 -9.90 2.47
C LEU A 463 7.99 -10.99 1.41
N TYR A 464 7.13 -11.97 1.70
CA TYR A 464 6.85 -13.11 0.81
C TYR A 464 5.57 -12.99 -0.03
N ASN A 465 4.77 -11.95 0.18
CA ASN A 465 3.64 -11.68 -0.72
C ASN A 465 4.02 -10.59 -1.72
N SER A 466 4.72 -11.02 -2.78
CA SER A 466 4.92 -10.23 -4.00
C SER A 466 3.60 -10.14 -4.77
N GLU A 467 2.83 -9.08 -4.50
CA GLU A 467 1.82 -8.48 -5.40
C GLU A 467 1.46 -7.10 -4.81
N PRO A 468 2.20 -6.03 -5.14
CA PRO A 468 1.86 -4.67 -4.72
C PRO A 468 0.97 -4.01 -5.79
N SER A 469 -0.24 -4.51 -5.99
CA SER A 469 -1.29 -3.69 -6.62
C SER A 469 -1.80 -2.64 -5.63
N ARG A 470 -1.31 -1.40 -5.85
CA ARG A 470 -1.95 -0.09 -5.62
C ARG A 470 -2.60 0.13 -4.26
N LEU A 471 -2.03 1.02 -3.44
CA LEU A 471 -2.78 1.92 -2.57
C LEU A 471 -1.89 3.09 -2.10
N SER A 472 -2.28 4.31 -2.42
CA SER A 472 -1.84 5.53 -1.73
C SER A 472 -2.82 5.88 -0.59
N PRO A 473 -2.37 6.55 0.48
CA PRO A 473 -2.95 6.42 1.83
C PRO A 473 -3.67 7.68 2.32
N THR A 474 -4.65 8.20 1.57
CA THR A 474 -5.38 9.44 1.98
C THR A 474 -6.89 9.43 1.80
N GLN A 475 -7.54 8.26 1.88
CA GLN A 475 -8.96 8.11 2.21
C GLN A 475 -9.21 6.63 2.57
N ILE A 476 -9.35 6.31 3.85
CA ILE A 476 -9.64 4.93 4.28
C ILE A 476 -11.06 4.60 3.82
N GLY A 477 -11.16 4.03 2.62
CA GLY A 477 -12.21 3.08 2.33
C GLY A 477 -12.80 3.09 0.93
N VAL A 478 -12.93 4.23 0.26
CA VAL A 478 -13.74 4.27 -0.97
C VAL A 478 -13.10 5.17 -2.03
N CYS A 479 -12.15 4.62 -2.79
CA CYS A 479 -11.48 5.36 -3.87
C CYS A 479 -12.49 5.76 -4.95
N GLY A 480 -12.66 7.07 -5.20
CA GLY A 480 -13.52 7.57 -6.29
C GLY A 480 -15.03 7.48 -6.03
N TYR A 481 -15.46 7.23 -4.78
CA TYR A 481 -16.87 7.25 -4.41
C TYR A 481 -17.13 8.17 -3.21
N ILE A 482 -18.33 8.77 -3.19
CA ILE A 482 -18.77 9.78 -2.24
C ILE A 482 -20.03 9.29 -1.53
N GLN A 483 -20.03 9.33 -0.20
CA GLN A 483 -21.21 9.06 0.62
C GLN A 483 -22.18 10.25 0.62
N ASP A 484 -23.48 10.01 0.42
CA ASP A 484 -24.51 11.05 0.47
C ASP A 484 -24.89 11.43 1.92
N LYS A 485 -24.06 12.24 2.56
CA LYS A 485 -24.28 12.67 3.95
C LYS A 485 -25.48 13.61 4.16
N THR A 486 -26.09 14.10 3.08
CA THR A 486 -27.13 15.14 3.13
C THR A 486 -28.52 14.63 2.74
N GLY A 487 -28.59 13.60 1.89
CA GLY A 487 -29.82 13.08 1.30
C GLY A 487 -30.32 11.75 1.88
N ASP A 488 -29.55 11.12 2.77
CA ASP A 488 -29.90 9.82 3.34
C ASP A 488 -29.74 9.74 4.87
N LYS A 489 -29.94 8.54 5.45
CA LYS A 489 -29.92 8.31 6.91
C LYS A 489 -28.94 7.22 7.30
N ALA A 490 -28.07 6.79 6.39
CA ALA A 490 -27.21 5.63 6.57
C ALA A 490 -26.10 5.62 5.52
N ASP A 491 -24.91 5.21 5.93
CA ASP A 491 -23.77 5.13 5.03
C ASP A 491 -23.50 3.69 4.58
N TRP A 492 -22.89 3.54 3.40
CA TRP A 492 -22.25 2.28 3.04
C TRP A 492 -20.98 2.11 3.86
N LEU A 493 -20.75 0.90 4.32
CA LEU A 493 -19.62 0.51 5.13
C LEU A 493 -18.69 -0.34 4.29
N ARG A 494 -17.38 -0.18 4.50
CA ARG A 494 -16.38 -1.07 3.93
C ARG A 494 -15.97 -2.10 4.97
N VAL A 495 -16.01 -3.38 4.60
CA VAL A 495 -15.61 -4.47 5.49
C VAL A 495 -14.75 -5.49 4.76
N ARG A 496 -14.03 -6.28 5.55
CA ARG A 496 -13.25 -7.43 5.14
C ARG A 496 -13.73 -8.65 5.92
N GLY A 497 -14.03 -9.75 5.22
CA GLY A 497 -14.57 -10.97 5.83
C GLY A 497 -16.09 -10.90 6.05
N HIS A 498 -16.58 -11.66 7.02
CA HIS A 498 -18.01 -11.79 7.29
C HIS A 498 -18.64 -10.50 7.84
N THR A 499 -19.90 -10.25 7.50
CA THR A 499 -20.67 -9.16 8.12
C THR A 499 -21.04 -9.50 9.57
N PRO A 500 -21.15 -8.50 10.46
CA PRO A 500 -21.50 -8.66 11.87
C PRO A 500 -22.78 -9.46 12.15
N THR A 501 -23.75 -9.40 11.26
CA THR A 501 -25.02 -10.12 11.39
C THR A 501 -24.90 -11.53 10.80
N PHE A 502 -25.05 -12.55 11.66
CA PHE A 502 -24.92 -13.95 11.23
C PHE A 502 -25.98 -14.32 10.19
N TYR A 503 -25.59 -15.13 9.19
CA TYR A 503 -26.44 -15.64 8.11
C TYR A 503 -27.03 -14.57 7.14
N THR A 504 -26.41 -13.40 7.06
CA THR A 504 -26.68 -12.33 6.07
C THR A 504 -25.32 -11.80 5.58
N GLY A 505 -25.30 -11.11 4.43
CA GLY A 505 -24.07 -10.58 3.83
C GLY A 505 -23.10 -11.66 3.30
N PRO A 506 -22.12 -11.28 2.46
CA PRO A 506 -21.17 -12.23 1.88
C PRO A 506 -20.08 -12.63 2.90
N ARG A 507 -19.45 -13.79 2.67
CA ARG A 507 -18.34 -14.28 3.53
C ARG A 507 -17.01 -13.54 3.32
N GLY A 508 -16.90 -12.85 2.19
CA GLY A 508 -15.72 -12.13 1.73
C GLY A 508 -16.03 -11.40 0.42
N ASP A 509 -15.06 -10.64 -0.09
CA ASP A 509 -15.14 -9.95 -1.39
C ASP A 509 -15.36 -10.95 -2.54
N HIS A 510 -15.76 -10.42 -3.70
CA HIS A 510 -15.98 -11.21 -4.90
C HIS A 510 -14.66 -11.67 -5.55
N THR A 511 -13.63 -10.83 -5.56
CA THR A 511 -12.36 -11.10 -6.26
C THR A 511 -11.57 -12.24 -5.63
N SER A 512 -11.32 -12.18 -4.32
CA SER A 512 -10.37 -13.09 -3.65
C SER A 512 -10.98 -13.93 -2.52
N GLY A 513 -12.17 -13.57 -2.04
CA GLY A 513 -12.78 -14.11 -0.83
C GLY A 513 -12.18 -13.58 0.49
N VAL A 514 -11.08 -12.81 0.45
CA VAL A 514 -10.38 -12.27 1.63
C VAL A 514 -10.09 -10.76 1.54
N GLY A 515 -10.55 -10.09 0.49
CA GLY A 515 -10.44 -8.65 0.24
C GLY A 515 -11.57 -7.83 0.86
N TYR A 516 -11.73 -6.60 0.38
CA TYR A 516 -12.73 -5.65 0.87
C TYR A 516 -13.91 -5.53 -0.09
N PHE A 517 -15.10 -5.32 0.47
CA PHE A 517 -16.30 -4.96 -0.30
C PHE A 517 -17.10 -3.88 0.43
N MET A 518 -18.01 -3.23 -0.31
CA MET A 518 -18.93 -2.23 0.26
C MET A 518 -20.26 -2.88 0.59
N TYR A 519 -20.84 -2.56 1.74
CA TYR A 519 -22.13 -3.09 2.13
C TYR A 519 -22.92 -2.13 3.03
N ILE A 520 -24.23 -2.34 3.11
CA ILE A 520 -25.04 -1.76 4.17
C ILE A 520 -25.24 -2.77 5.29
N GLU A 521 -24.99 -2.33 6.52
CA GLU A 521 -25.28 -3.13 7.71
C GLU A 521 -26.74 -2.89 8.10
N ALA A 522 -27.59 -3.88 7.86
CA ALA A 522 -29.01 -3.75 8.14
C ALA A 522 -29.26 -3.44 9.61
N SER A 523 -28.49 -4.01 10.55
CA SER A 523 -28.68 -3.78 11.99
C SER A 523 -28.50 -2.32 12.44
N LEU A 524 -27.77 -1.50 11.68
CA LEU A 524 -27.54 -0.08 11.97
C LEU A 524 -28.60 0.85 11.36
N MET A 525 -29.44 0.34 10.45
CA MET A 525 -30.47 1.11 9.74
C MET A 525 -31.86 0.88 10.36
N ARG A 526 -32.91 1.61 9.94
CA ARG A 526 -34.31 1.22 10.22
C ARG A 526 -34.97 0.69 8.93
N PRO A 527 -36.02 -0.15 9.01
CA PRO A 527 -36.75 -0.55 7.80
C PRO A 527 -37.17 0.65 6.95
N GLY A 528 -36.85 0.63 5.66
CA GLY A 528 -37.10 1.73 4.73
C GLY A 528 -36.08 2.87 4.74
N HIS A 529 -35.06 2.85 5.61
CA HIS A 529 -33.91 3.75 5.45
C HIS A 529 -33.15 3.40 4.18
N LYS A 530 -32.61 4.42 3.53
CA LYS A 530 -31.76 4.31 2.36
C LYS A 530 -30.34 4.77 2.66
N ALA A 531 -29.38 4.22 1.93
CA ALA A 531 -27.98 4.60 1.88
C ALA A 531 -27.57 4.77 0.42
N ARG A 532 -26.87 5.85 0.09
CA ARG A 532 -26.46 6.18 -1.28
C ARG A 532 -24.94 6.32 -1.37
N LEU A 533 -24.36 5.64 -2.35
CA LEU A 533 -22.96 5.73 -2.72
C LEU A 533 -22.86 6.26 -4.14
N LEU A 534 -22.28 7.44 -4.30
CA LEU A 534 -22.14 8.13 -5.57
C LEU A 534 -20.74 7.90 -6.13
N THR A 535 -20.59 7.79 -7.44
CA THR A 535 -19.28 7.92 -8.09
C THR A 535 -18.80 9.37 -8.04
N SER A 536 -17.50 9.60 -8.21
CA SER A 536 -17.00 10.88 -8.74
C SER A 536 -17.67 11.21 -10.09
N ASP A 537 -17.60 12.48 -10.49
CA ASP A 537 -18.17 12.90 -11.77
C ASP A 537 -17.56 12.13 -12.93
N LEU A 538 -18.40 11.41 -13.67
CA LEU A 538 -18.06 10.70 -14.89
C LEU A 538 -18.23 11.62 -16.08
N TRP A 539 -17.34 11.50 -17.06
CA TRP A 539 -17.42 12.28 -18.29
C TRP A 539 -18.48 11.73 -19.23
N GLY A 540 -19.14 12.65 -19.93
CA GLY A 540 -20.13 12.30 -20.96
C GLY A 540 -19.47 11.59 -22.15
N SER A 541 -20.17 10.59 -22.70
CA SER A 541 -19.77 9.90 -23.93
C SER A 541 -20.93 9.90 -24.92
N SER A 542 -20.63 10.15 -26.19
CA SER A 542 -21.59 9.99 -27.29
C SER A 542 -21.92 8.53 -27.59
N SER A 543 -21.12 7.58 -27.08
CA SER A 543 -21.36 6.15 -27.22
C SER A 543 -22.16 5.59 -26.04
N THR A 544 -22.81 4.43 -26.24
CA THR A 544 -23.32 3.62 -25.13
C THR A 544 -22.16 3.16 -24.25
N GLN A 545 -22.44 3.03 -22.96
CA GLN A 545 -21.51 2.57 -21.93
C GLN A 545 -22.12 1.37 -21.21
N CYS A 546 -21.26 0.47 -20.73
CA CYS A 546 -21.64 -0.69 -19.94
C CYS A 546 -21.05 -0.59 -18.54
N LEU A 547 -21.93 -0.42 -17.55
CA LEU A 547 -21.59 -0.55 -16.14
C LEU A 547 -21.66 -2.03 -15.74
N ILE A 548 -20.57 -2.56 -15.19
CA ILE A 548 -20.46 -3.94 -14.71
C ILE A 548 -20.13 -3.89 -13.22
N PHE A 549 -20.84 -4.63 -12.39
CA PHE A 549 -20.54 -4.74 -10.97
C PHE A 549 -21.04 -6.06 -10.41
N TYR A 550 -20.55 -6.45 -9.25
CA TYR A 550 -21.02 -7.61 -8.52
C TYR A 550 -21.83 -7.18 -7.31
N TYR A 551 -22.90 -7.90 -7.01
CA TYR A 551 -23.79 -7.62 -5.89
C TYR A 551 -24.15 -8.88 -5.13
N HIS A 552 -24.39 -8.74 -3.84
CA HIS A 552 -24.82 -9.82 -2.96
C HIS A 552 -26.04 -9.38 -2.14
N MET A 553 -27.11 -10.17 -2.21
CA MET A 553 -28.40 -9.91 -1.56
C MET A 553 -28.96 -11.24 -1.05
N TYR A 554 -28.75 -11.54 0.23
CA TYR A 554 -29.11 -12.83 0.85
C TYR A 554 -29.68 -12.63 2.26
N GLY A 555 -30.81 -13.27 2.53
CA GLY A 555 -31.48 -13.22 3.83
C GLY A 555 -32.97 -12.89 3.73
N SER A 556 -33.74 -13.39 4.70
CA SER A 556 -35.20 -13.23 4.70
C SER A 556 -35.58 -11.76 4.87
N GLY A 557 -36.45 -11.24 4.00
CA GLY A 557 -36.84 -9.83 4.03
C GLY A 557 -35.72 -8.88 3.62
N THR A 558 -34.82 -9.31 2.72
CA THR A 558 -33.83 -8.45 2.07
C THR A 558 -34.51 -7.29 1.34
N GLY A 559 -33.87 -6.12 1.39
CA GLY A 559 -34.37 -4.86 0.85
C GLY A 559 -34.22 -4.71 -0.66
N ILE A 560 -33.87 -3.50 -1.10
CA ILE A 560 -33.83 -3.10 -2.50
C ILE A 560 -32.45 -2.52 -2.82
N LEU A 561 -31.86 -2.93 -3.94
CA LEU A 561 -30.68 -2.31 -4.54
C LEU A 561 -31.08 -1.67 -5.87
N SER A 562 -30.77 -0.39 -6.04
CA SER A 562 -31.05 0.37 -7.26
C SER A 562 -29.81 1.11 -7.74
N VAL A 563 -29.64 1.19 -9.06
CA VAL A 563 -28.60 2.01 -9.70
C VAL A 563 -29.30 3.14 -10.43
N PHE A 564 -28.88 4.37 -10.14
CA PHE A 564 -29.39 5.57 -10.77
C PHE A 564 -28.30 6.32 -11.53
N LEU A 565 -28.72 7.10 -12.51
CA LEU A 565 -27.92 8.11 -13.20
C LEU A 565 -28.39 9.50 -12.79
N HIS A 566 -27.45 10.32 -12.33
CA HIS A 566 -27.67 11.72 -11.97
C HIS A 566 -26.86 12.63 -12.89
N HIS A 567 -27.47 13.70 -13.40
CA HIS A 567 -26.79 14.74 -14.18
C HIS A 567 -27.41 16.09 -13.85
N SER A 568 -26.59 17.13 -13.71
CA SER A 568 -26.93 18.48 -13.28
C SER A 568 -28.06 19.16 -14.09
N SER A 569 -28.28 18.76 -15.35
CA SER A 569 -29.39 19.31 -16.14
C SER A 569 -30.76 18.66 -15.88
N ARG A 570 -30.83 17.64 -15.02
CA ARG A 570 -32.07 16.94 -14.67
C ARG A 570 -32.39 17.11 -13.19
N GLU A 571 -33.62 17.50 -12.89
CA GLU A 571 -34.10 17.65 -11.51
C GLU A 571 -34.26 16.30 -10.77
N GLN A 572 -34.29 15.18 -11.49
CA GLN A 572 -34.53 13.85 -10.92
C GLN A 572 -33.61 12.78 -11.49
N ASP A 573 -33.16 11.90 -10.59
CA ASP A 573 -32.32 10.75 -10.90
C ASP A 573 -33.05 9.73 -11.79
N MET A 574 -32.37 9.27 -12.85
CA MET A 574 -32.91 8.27 -13.77
C MET A 574 -32.56 6.86 -13.28
N LEU A 575 -33.57 6.02 -13.07
CA LEU A 575 -33.36 4.62 -12.70
C LEU A 575 -32.77 3.83 -13.88
N LEU A 576 -31.60 3.23 -13.68
CA LEU A 576 -30.96 2.36 -14.68
C LEU A 576 -31.20 0.87 -14.39
N TRP A 577 -31.15 0.47 -13.12
CA TRP A 577 -31.24 -0.94 -12.74
C TRP A 577 -31.81 -1.10 -11.33
N ARG A 578 -32.52 -2.21 -11.08
CA ARG A 578 -33.12 -2.51 -9.77
C ARG A 578 -33.24 -4.01 -9.49
N ARG A 579 -32.97 -4.41 -8.25
CA ARG A 579 -33.31 -5.72 -7.67
C ARG A 579 -33.93 -5.57 -6.29
N GLN A 580 -34.79 -6.52 -5.91
CA GLN A 580 -35.53 -6.51 -4.66
C GLN A 580 -35.63 -7.91 -4.10
N GLY A 581 -35.50 -8.04 -2.77
CA GLY A 581 -35.61 -9.31 -2.07
C GLY A 581 -34.35 -10.15 -2.14
N GLU A 582 -34.43 -11.34 -1.58
CA GLU A 582 -33.35 -12.33 -1.59
C GLU A 582 -33.05 -12.77 -3.03
N GLN A 583 -31.76 -12.84 -3.38
CA GLN A 583 -31.30 -13.18 -4.73
C GLN A 583 -30.48 -14.47 -4.71
N SER A 584 -29.32 -14.46 -4.06
CA SER A 584 -28.41 -15.59 -3.98
C SER A 584 -27.43 -15.41 -2.82
N ILE A 585 -26.97 -16.53 -2.26
CA ILE A 585 -25.86 -16.58 -1.28
C ILE A 585 -24.49 -16.32 -1.94
N SER A 586 -24.41 -16.43 -3.26
CA SER A 586 -23.21 -16.13 -4.03
C SER A 586 -23.28 -14.72 -4.61
N TRP A 587 -22.12 -14.13 -4.89
CA TRP A 587 -22.01 -12.89 -5.64
C TRP A 587 -22.64 -13.04 -7.04
N MET A 588 -23.50 -12.09 -7.40
CA MET A 588 -24.19 -12.03 -8.67
C MET A 588 -23.63 -10.89 -9.52
N ARG A 589 -23.41 -11.13 -10.81
CA ARG A 589 -22.94 -10.11 -11.74
C ARG A 589 -24.11 -9.32 -12.32
N ALA A 590 -24.00 -8.00 -12.32
CA ALA A 590 -24.89 -7.09 -13.01
C ALA A 590 -24.15 -6.39 -14.16
N MET A 591 -24.85 -6.25 -15.28
CA MET A 591 -24.43 -5.49 -16.45
C MET A 591 -25.56 -4.50 -16.78
N VAL A 592 -25.22 -3.22 -16.86
CA VAL A 592 -26.18 -2.12 -17.00
C VAL A 592 -25.72 -1.23 -18.14
N GLU A 593 -26.45 -1.28 -19.24
CA GLU A 593 -26.24 -0.37 -20.36
C GLU A 593 -26.83 1.00 -20.03
N TYR A 594 -26.06 2.05 -20.28
CA TYR A 594 -26.55 3.40 -20.15
C TYR A 594 -25.86 4.32 -21.15
N HIS A 595 -26.48 5.47 -21.40
CA HIS A 595 -25.96 6.49 -22.29
C HIS A 595 -26.16 7.87 -21.65
N CYS A 596 -25.08 8.65 -21.61
CA CYS A 596 -25.11 10.03 -21.15
C CYS A 596 -23.96 10.79 -21.81
N ASP A 597 -24.32 11.85 -22.52
CA ASP A 597 -23.45 12.73 -23.30
C ASP A 597 -22.89 13.90 -22.46
N ALA A 598 -23.40 14.08 -21.24
CA ALA A 598 -22.97 15.11 -20.30
C ALA A 598 -22.29 14.52 -19.06
N GLN A 599 -21.65 15.38 -18.27
CA GLN A 599 -21.00 14.99 -17.01
C GLN A 599 -22.05 14.46 -16.04
N HIS A 600 -21.89 13.25 -15.51
CA HIS A 600 -22.93 12.58 -14.73
C HIS A 600 -22.33 11.76 -13.59
N GLN A 601 -23.16 11.33 -12.65
CA GLN A 601 -22.77 10.41 -11.58
C GLN A 601 -23.63 9.16 -11.64
N ILE A 602 -23.04 8.02 -11.28
CA ILE A 602 -23.79 6.80 -11.00
C ILE A 602 -23.98 6.67 -9.49
N ILE A 603 -25.20 6.33 -9.09
CA ILE A 603 -25.58 6.26 -7.68
C ILE A 603 -26.07 4.86 -7.36
N PHE A 604 -25.40 4.19 -6.43
CA PHE A 604 -25.84 2.93 -5.84
C PHE A 604 -26.66 3.23 -4.59
N GLU A 605 -27.98 3.01 -4.67
CA GLU A 605 -28.89 3.18 -3.55
C GLU A 605 -29.34 1.82 -3.01
N ALA A 606 -29.06 1.58 -1.72
CA ALA A 606 -29.57 0.43 -1.00
C ALA A 606 -30.63 0.87 0.02
N ILE A 607 -31.78 0.21 0.02
CA ILE A 607 -32.88 0.44 0.96
C ILE A 607 -33.00 -0.79 1.85
N ARG A 608 -32.96 -0.59 3.17
CA ARG A 608 -33.13 -1.68 4.14
C ARG A 608 -34.55 -2.26 4.08
N GLY A 609 -34.66 -3.59 4.01
CA GLY A 609 -35.92 -4.33 4.06
C GLY A 609 -36.51 -4.45 5.48
N PRO A 610 -37.61 -5.20 5.66
CA PRO A 610 -38.28 -5.34 6.96
C PRO A 610 -37.45 -6.10 8.02
N SER A 611 -36.45 -6.88 7.59
CA SER A 611 -35.67 -7.76 8.46
C SER A 611 -34.33 -7.15 8.88
N LEU A 612 -33.68 -7.76 9.89
CA LEU A 612 -32.27 -7.52 10.23
C LEU A 612 -31.32 -8.36 9.35
N LEU A 613 -31.84 -9.37 8.64
CA LEU A 613 -31.11 -10.20 7.68
C LEU A 613 -31.19 -9.60 6.27
N SER A 614 -30.90 -8.31 6.14
CA SER A 614 -31.14 -7.53 4.91
C SER A 614 -29.87 -6.79 4.46
N ASP A 615 -28.69 -7.35 4.71
CA ASP A 615 -27.47 -6.73 4.21
C ASP A 615 -27.43 -6.82 2.69
N ILE A 616 -26.95 -5.74 2.09
CA ILE A 616 -26.76 -5.64 0.64
C ILE A 616 -25.32 -5.21 0.44
N ALA A 617 -24.58 -5.96 -0.39
CA ALA A 617 -23.19 -5.68 -0.69
C ALA A 617 -22.97 -5.51 -2.19
N ILE A 618 -21.96 -4.71 -2.54
CA ILE A 618 -21.48 -4.49 -3.91
C ILE A 618 -19.95 -4.59 -3.94
N ASP A 619 -19.43 -5.01 -5.09
CA ASP A 619 -17.99 -5.16 -5.33
C ASP A 619 -17.68 -5.07 -6.84
N ASP A 620 -16.40 -4.96 -7.20
CA ASP A 620 -15.89 -5.09 -8.57
C ASP A 620 -16.58 -4.19 -9.61
N ILE A 621 -16.84 -2.93 -9.25
CA ILE A 621 -17.52 -1.94 -10.12
C ILE A 621 -16.56 -1.48 -11.23
N ARG A 622 -16.99 -1.61 -12.49
CA ARG A 622 -16.21 -1.29 -13.69
C ARG A 622 -17.08 -0.66 -14.76
N PHE A 623 -16.49 0.23 -15.54
CA PHE A 623 -17.15 0.87 -16.68
C PHE A 623 -16.42 0.45 -17.96
N LYS A 624 -17.18 0.07 -18.98
CA LYS A 624 -16.68 -0.25 -20.31
C LYS A 624 -17.35 0.61 -21.36
N ARG A 625 -16.62 0.95 -22.42
CA ARG A 625 -17.20 1.54 -23.63
C ARG A 625 -17.95 0.48 -24.42
N GLY A 626 -19.05 0.87 -25.05
CA GLY A 626 -19.86 -0.02 -25.88
C GLY A 626 -20.99 -0.70 -25.12
N LEU A 627 -21.61 -1.68 -25.79
CA LEU A 627 -22.70 -2.49 -25.27
C LEU A 627 -22.20 -3.50 -24.23
N CYS A 628 -23.10 -4.00 -23.40
CA CYS A 628 -22.78 -5.07 -22.46
C CYS A 628 -22.80 -6.42 -23.18
N GLU A 629 -21.66 -6.83 -23.75
CA GLU A 629 -21.50 -8.13 -24.40
C GLU A 629 -21.15 -9.23 -23.38
N ASP A 630 -21.89 -10.34 -23.38
CA ASP A 630 -21.60 -11.51 -22.56
C ASP A 630 -20.66 -12.48 -23.33
N PRO A 631 -19.52 -12.93 -22.78
CA PRO A 631 -18.57 -13.79 -23.51
C PRO A 631 -19.04 -15.23 -23.82
N GLY A 632 -20.34 -15.50 -23.86
CA GLY A 632 -20.89 -16.86 -23.67
C GLY A 632 -22.06 -17.27 -24.58
N ASP A 633 -22.23 -16.67 -25.75
CA ASP A 633 -23.20 -17.20 -26.74
C ASP A 633 -22.56 -17.32 -28.13
N GLY A 634 -21.63 -18.27 -28.23
CA GLY A 634 -20.83 -18.53 -29.44
C GLY A 634 -20.51 -20.01 -29.67
N THR A 635 -21.22 -20.94 -29.02
CA THR A 635 -21.09 -22.38 -29.32
C THR A 635 -22.34 -22.88 -30.02
N SER A 636 -22.23 -23.06 -31.34
CA SER A 636 -23.22 -23.76 -32.15
C SER A 636 -23.49 -25.15 -31.59
N TYR A 637 -24.76 -25.43 -31.34
CA TYR A 637 -25.28 -26.78 -31.09
C TYR A 637 -24.94 -27.70 -32.27
N SER A 638 -24.01 -28.64 -32.08
CA SER A 638 -23.96 -29.87 -32.86
C SER A 638 -24.42 -31.01 -31.96
N GLY A 639 -25.62 -31.50 -32.22
CA GLY A 639 -26.27 -32.53 -31.42
C GLY A 639 -25.60 -33.90 -31.49
N PHE A 640 -25.89 -34.70 -30.46
CA PHE A 640 -26.05 -36.14 -30.56
C PHE A 640 -27.08 -36.57 -29.50
N SER A 641 -28.18 -37.18 -29.95
CA SER A 641 -29.01 -38.08 -29.12
C SER A 641 -28.19 -39.36 -28.88
N GLU A 642 -28.44 -40.25 -27.91
CA GLU A 642 -29.70 -40.85 -27.50
C GLU A 642 -29.44 -41.85 -26.34
N TYR A 643 -30.52 -42.25 -25.66
CA TYR A 643 -30.71 -43.40 -24.75
C TYR A 643 -30.59 -43.25 -23.21
N PHE A 644 -31.76 -42.95 -22.62
CA PHE A 644 -32.51 -43.77 -21.64
C PHE A 644 -31.76 -44.61 -20.59
N ASN A 645 -32.06 -44.35 -19.31
CA ASN A 645 -32.94 -45.24 -18.56
C ASN A 645 -33.55 -44.57 -17.31
N GLU A 646 -34.82 -44.89 -17.12
CA GLU A 646 -35.72 -44.52 -16.03
C GLU A 646 -35.39 -45.25 -14.72
N ILE A 647 -35.70 -44.57 -13.60
CA ILE A 647 -36.43 -45.00 -12.39
C ILE A 647 -36.09 -46.38 -11.79
N GLU A 648 -35.72 -46.40 -10.49
CA GLU A 648 -36.47 -47.15 -9.46
C GLU A 648 -36.14 -46.71 -8.02
N ASN A 649 -37.20 -46.27 -7.34
CA ASN A 649 -37.49 -46.16 -5.90
C ASN A 649 -36.58 -45.41 -4.93
#